data_AF-A0A950EDI4-F1
#
_entry.id   AF-A0A950EDI4-F1
#
_cell.length_a   1.000
_cell.length_b   1.000
_cell.length_c   1.000
_cell.angle_alpha   90.00
_cell.angle_beta   90.00
_cell.angle_gamma   90.00
#
_symmetry.space_group_name_H-M   'P 1'
#
loop_
_entity.id
_entity.type
_entity.pdbx_description
1 polymer ?
#
loop_
_entity_poly.entity_id
_entity_poly.type
_entity_poly.pdbx_seq_one_letter_code
_entity_poly.pdbx_strand_id
1 'polypeptide(L)'
;ERWRRSLPVLLDRSARGFWTPEARLLYDLQKVCLDHEREVFAIDLLGWLASGGRTPLQRPRPHLREVMISIHLRGAARRLPAVRLAPGDRVRLDGLLRPAVARAEAILRDRLRGPIEATLQATDIRPSNLPERVAAQKLVEELLDRIVRGGFLSLGDLRDACSRNNLNLPDLSGPVEFFRGDRLLQADRALSRTLDGVYRRGEVYLRWMQRLSSLAFATPSGRFLTAYVALPYGGAFIALEGLQHLFDLIVYALTRVEVHVHFVSAATVALHGTVALGLINFPGFRRRFLDSLGSMGRALRAALIDLPTRMLNLPLVRLILEGRLARAVWDFVLKPLVVSTPFWLLGKPAGLDPRETTVLGLSAFLLASILLNSRLGRDVEEIVADEAVRAWHQFYRDVIPGLFRAIMALFNRFLEIVERLLYAVDEWLRFRRGQGAVSLAAKVVLGGLWFVLAYVIRIYVNLLIEPQINPIKHFPVVTVSHKIILPFFIKFKVYSLLYTPLAPLVGRDIARLFAVTTIFLIPGVFGFLVWELKENWRLYRANRPESLGPVVVGDHGETLVRLLRPGFHSGTLPKLFAKLRKSERRALRDGREKAELKHREALHHVEDAIRRFVERELLALLRESRSLGPLGIGLGKIGLSTNRIKVELRAADDGGEGLWIAFEEHSGCLTAHLAAPGWQARLSDARNRALTTALAGLYKMSGVDLVRIPLRSSPSAPTDGRHDGSRLIAFDRVVVPWRRWVEAWERDQAEGGHPTRVVEGVKLLPPPGRKSNWRKTSRR
;
A
#
# COMPACT_ATOMS: atom_id res chain seq x y z
N GLU A 1 -4.34 37.46 21.06
CA GLU A 1 -4.43 37.20 22.52
C GLU A 1 -4.22 35.74 22.95
N ARG A 2 -5.06 34.75 22.55
CA ARG A 2 -4.90 33.35 23.01
C ARG A 2 -3.52 32.73 22.73
N TRP A 3 -2.97 32.97 21.54
CA TRP A 3 -1.60 32.56 21.18
C TRP A 3 -0.54 33.20 22.09
N ARG A 4 -0.65 34.51 22.34
CA ARG A 4 0.28 35.28 23.19
C ARG A 4 0.38 34.72 24.62
N ARG A 5 -0.73 34.21 25.16
CA ARG A 5 -0.75 33.58 26.50
C ARG A 5 -0.18 32.15 26.53
N SER A 6 -0.18 31.44 25.40
CA SER A 6 0.14 30.01 25.35
C SER A 6 1.58 29.73 24.90
N LEU A 7 2.16 30.62 24.09
CA LEU A 7 3.53 30.47 23.56
C LEU A 7 4.66 30.65 24.59
N PRO A 8 4.56 31.53 25.62
CA PRO A 8 5.66 31.73 26.58
C PRO A 8 6.11 30.46 27.30
N VAL A 9 5.18 29.52 27.55
CA VAL A 9 5.45 28.23 28.21
C VAL A 9 6.46 27.36 27.41
N LEU A 10 6.59 27.61 26.10
CA LEU A 10 7.57 26.93 25.25
C LEU A 10 8.98 27.54 25.34
N LEU A 11 9.10 28.81 25.73
CA LEU A 11 10.36 29.56 25.66
C LEU A 11 11.40 29.05 26.66
N ASP A 12 11.02 28.89 27.93
CA ASP A 12 11.95 28.48 29.00
C ASP A 12 12.63 27.14 28.70
N ARG A 13 11.88 26.20 28.11
CA ARG A 13 12.38 24.87 27.76
C ARG A 13 13.07 24.85 26.39
N SER A 14 12.72 25.78 25.50
CA SER A 14 13.45 25.97 24.24
C SER A 14 14.88 26.45 24.46
N ALA A 15 15.10 27.29 25.47
CA ALA A 15 16.40 27.87 25.78
C ALA A 15 17.42 26.87 26.39
N ARG A 16 16.96 25.75 26.94
CA ARG A 16 17.79 24.78 27.69
C ARG A 16 18.46 23.70 26.81
N GLY A 17 18.58 23.90 25.49
CA GLY A 17 19.30 22.97 24.62
C GLY A 17 19.22 23.28 23.14
N PHE A 18 20.11 22.66 22.35
CA PHE A 18 20.14 22.82 20.89
C PHE A 18 18.99 22.04 20.23
N TRP A 19 18.12 22.74 19.49
CA TRP A 19 17.05 22.14 18.68
C TRP A 19 16.11 21.19 19.44
N THR A 20 15.70 21.59 20.65
CA THR A 20 14.68 20.88 21.44
C THR A 20 13.34 20.76 20.68
N PRO A 21 12.45 19.80 21.04
CA PRO A 21 11.11 19.72 20.47
C PRO A 21 10.32 21.03 20.57
N GLU A 22 10.49 21.74 21.69
CA GLU A 22 9.94 23.07 21.94
C GLU A 22 10.48 24.11 20.93
N ALA A 23 11.80 24.20 20.78
CA ALA A 23 12.45 25.11 19.84
C ALA A 23 12.04 24.83 18.38
N ARG A 24 11.91 23.55 18.01
CA ARG A 24 11.45 23.14 16.68
C ARG A 24 10.01 23.55 16.39
N LEU A 25 9.11 23.41 17.38
CA LEU A 25 7.72 23.85 17.24
C LEU A 25 7.65 25.37 17.08
N LEU A 26 8.38 26.12 17.92
CA LEU A 26 8.46 27.58 17.80
C LEU A 26 9.05 28.02 16.46
N TYR A 27 10.08 27.32 15.97
CA TYR A 27 10.66 27.56 14.65
C TYR A 27 9.63 27.36 13.52
N ASP A 28 8.85 26.28 13.58
CA ASP A 28 7.77 26.04 12.61
C ASP A 28 6.73 27.18 12.65
N LEU A 29 6.33 27.65 13.83
CA LEU A 29 5.41 28.79 13.95
C LEU A 29 6.03 30.12 13.45
N GLN A 30 7.31 30.34 13.70
CA GLN A 30 8.02 31.50 13.17
C GLN A 30 8.03 31.47 11.63
N LYS A 31 8.24 30.29 11.03
CA LYS A 31 8.19 30.11 9.58
C LYS A 31 6.82 30.45 9.00
N VAL A 32 5.73 30.07 9.68
CA VAL A 32 4.37 30.46 9.29
C VAL A 32 4.23 31.99 9.17
N CYS A 33 4.74 32.74 10.15
CA CYS A 33 4.71 34.21 10.09
C CYS A 33 5.58 34.75 8.94
N LEU A 34 6.80 34.22 8.78
CA LEU A 34 7.71 34.64 7.71
C LEU A 34 7.15 34.37 6.31
N ASP A 35 6.50 33.23 6.10
CA ASP A 35 5.87 32.88 4.83
C ASP A 35 4.58 33.68 4.62
N HIS A 36 3.91 34.10 5.69
CA HIS A 36 2.79 35.03 5.59
C HIS A 36 3.24 36.44 5.20
N GLU A 37 4.36 36.93 5.73
CA GLU A 37 4.85 38.30 5.54
C GLU A 37 5.70 38.51 4.29
N ARG A 38 6.47 37.50 3.87
CA ARG A 38 7.46 37.63 2.79
C ARG A 38 7.06 36.81 1.57
N GLU A 39 6.90 37.49 0.44
CA GLU A 39 6.69 36.83 -0.84
C GLU A 39 7.90 35.97 -1.24
N VAL A 40 7.59 34.77 -1.75
CA VAL A 40 8.59 33.80 -2.21
C VAL A 40 8.78 33.95 -3.71
N PHE A 41 10.03 34.14 -4.13
CA PHE A 41 10.41 34.26 -5.53
C PHE A 41 11.24 33.07 -5.98
N ALA A 42 11.03 32.63 -7.21
CA ALA A 42 11.96 31.72 -7.88
C ALA A 42 12.90 32.51 -8.80
N ILE A 43 14.14 32.03 -8.86
CA ILE A 43 15.13 32.50 -9.80
C ILE A 43 15.16 31.52 -10.97
N ASP A 44 14.81 31.98 -12.18
CA ASP A 44 14.82 31.17 -13.40
C ASP A 44 15.93 31.63 -14.34
N LEU A 45 17.18 31.28 -14.03
CA LEU A 45 18.35 31.67 -14.83
C LEU A 45 18.31 31.07 -16.25
N LEU A 46 17.97 29.78 -16.35
CA LEU A 46 17.93 29.08 -17.63
C LEU A 46 16.80 29.60 -18.52
N GLY A 47 15.61 29.86 -17.96
CA GLY A 47 14.52 30.49 -18.69
C GLY A 47 14.84 31.91 -19.11
N TRP A 48 15.50 32.70 -18.26
CA TRP A 48 15.98 34.05 -18.60
C TRP A 48 16.95 34.01 -19.78
N LEU A 49 18.00 33.17 -19.71
CA LEU A 49 18.98 32.97 -20.78
C LEU A 49 18.33 32.48 -22.08
N ALA A 50 17.53 31.41 -22.02
CA ALA A 50 16.87 30.83 -23.19
C ALA A 50 15.87 31.79 -23.85
N SER A 51 15.29 32.72 -23.09
CA SER A 51 14.39 33.75 -23.59
C SER A 51 15.11 35.00 -24.12
N GLY A 52 16.45 35.04 -24.10
CA GLY A 52 17.22 36.24 -24.43
C GLY A 52 16.91 37.42 -23.51
N GLY A 53 16.61 37.17 -22.24
CA GLY A 53 16.28 38.18 -21.25
C GLY A 53 14.83 38.68 -21.26
N ARG A 54 13.97 38.14 -22.12
CA ARG A 54 12.55 38.57 -22.23
C ARG A 54 11.68 38.11 -21.08
N THR A 55 12.04 37.03 -20.39
CA THR A 55 11.31 36.58 -19.20
C THR A 55 12.01 37.09 -17.95
N PRO A 56 11.28 37.55 -16.91
CA PRO A 56 11.91 38.10 -15.72
C PRO A 56 12.69 37.00 -14.98
N LEU A 57 13.91 37.34 -14.53
CA LEU A 57 14.79 36.46 -13.76
C LEU A 57 14.13 36.05 -12.43
N GLN A 58 13.35 36.95 -11.83
CA GLN A 58 12.58 36.71 -10.61
C GLN A 58 11.10 36.51 -10.97
N ARG A 59 10.53 35.37 -10.58
CA ARG A 59 9.09 35.09 -10.76
C ARG A 59 8.40 34.89 -9.41
N PRO A 60 7.31 35.62 -9.11
CA PRO A 60 6.54 35.40 -7.90
C PRO A 60 5.87 34.02 -7.95
N ARG A 61 5.83 33.32 -6.81
CA ARG A 61 5.18 32.02 -6.69
C ARG A 61 3.93 32.11 -5.82
N PRO A 62 2.77 32.49 -6.40
CA PRO A 62 1.58 32.86 -5.63
C PRO A 62 0.99 31.70 -4.83
N HIS A 63 1.11 30.46 -5.33
CA HIS A 63 0.54 29.26 -4.72
C HIS A 63 1.40 28.62 -3.62
N LEU A 64 2.69 28.94 -3.59
CA LEU A 64 3.64 28.29 -2.69
C LEU A 64 3.46 28.74 -1.23
N ARG A 65 2.97 29.97 -1.02
CA ARG A 65 2.72 30.55 0.30
C ARG A 65 1.79 29.70 1.15
N GLU A 66 0.61 29.35 0.61
CA GLU A 66 -0.40 28.57 1.32
C GLU A 66 0.11 27.16 1.65
N VAL A 67 0.88 26.59 0.73
CA VAL A 67 1.50 25.27 0.87
C VAL A 67 2.51 25.28 2.03
N MET A 68 3.41 26.27 2.06
CA MET A 68 4.40 26.40 3.14
C MET A 68 3.74 26.63 4.50
N ILE A 69 2.75 27.51 4.59
CA ILE A 69 1.99 27.76 5.81
C ILE A 69 1.33 26.47 6.32
N SER A 70 0.69 25.69 5.43
CA SER A 70 0.07 24.42 5.79
C SER A 70 1.09 23.39 6.29
N ILE A 71 2.24 23.25 5.62
CA ILE A 71 3.33 22.34 6.03
C ILE A 71 3.84 22.71 7.42
N HIS A 72 4.16 23.98 7.66
CA HIS A 72 4.75 24.42 8.92
C HIS A 72 3.74 24.31 10.08
N LEU A 73 2.47 24.66 9.88
CA LEU A 73 1.42 24.45 10.90
C LEU A 73 1.23 22.95 11.22
N ARG A 74 1.22 22.08 10.21
CA ARG A 74 1.16 20.62 10.42
C ARG A 74 2.42 20.10 11.11
N GLY A 75 3.59 20.64 10.79
CA GLY A 75 4.85 20.36 11.46
C GLY A 75 4.79 20.69 12.95
N ALA A 76 4.32 21.89 13.29
CA ALA A 76 4.11 22.33 14.67
C ALA A 76 3.12 21.41 15.42
N ALA A 77 1.98 21.08 14.81
CA ALA A 77 0.99 20.19 15.41
C ALA A 77 1.54 18.78 15.65
N ARG A 78 2.26 18.19 14.68
CA ARG A 78 2.90 16.87 14.82
C ARG A 78 3.97 16.82 15.91
N ARG A 79 4.62 17.94 16.21
CA ARG A 79 5.65 18.02 17.26
C ARG A 79 5.06 18.17 18.65
N LEU A 80 3.83 18.68 18.79
CA LEU A 80 3.17 18.96 20.07
C LEU A 80 3.21 17.79 21.08
N PRO A 81 3.00 16.51 20.69
CA PRO A 81 3.08 15.39 21.63
C PRO A 81 4.49 15.14 22.19
N ALA A 82 5.53 15.59 21.49
CA ALA A 82 6.92 15.46 21.94
C ALA A 82 7.36 16.63 22.84
N VAL A 83 6.56 17.69 22.92
CA VAL A 83 6.83 18.87 23.75
C VAL A 83 6.51 18.55 25.20
N ARG A 84 7.44 18.90 26.08
CA ARG A 84 7.33 18.68 27.52
C ARG A 84 6.53 19.83 28.13
N LEU A 85 5.21 19.72 28.07
CA LEU A 85 4.25 20.65 28.67
C LEU A 85 3.40 19.95 29.73
N ALA A 86 2.87 20.75 30.66
CA ALA A 86 1.78 20.29 31.52
C ALA A 86 0.55 19.90 30.67
N PRO A 87 -0.26 18.93 31.10
CA PRO A 87 -1.42 18.47 30.33
C PRO A 87 -2.37 19.60 29.91
N GLY A 88 -2.65 20.56 30.82
CA GLY A 88 -3.51 21.70 30.54
C GLY A 88 -2.98 22.63 29.44
N ASP A 89 -1.67 22.93 29.45
CA ASP A 89 -1.05 23.78 28.43
C ASP A 89 -0.98 23.09 27.07
N ARG A 90 -0.75 21.76 27.08
CA ARG A 90 -0.79 20.96 25.86
C ARG A 90 -2.18 21.01 25.22
N VAL A 91 -3.24 20.80 26.00
CA VAL A 91 -4.63 20.87 25.50
C VAL A 91 -4.95 22.27 24.97
N ARG A 92 -4.49 23.32 25.65
CA ARG A 92 -4.68 24.71 25.21
C ARG A 92 -4.00 24.99 23.87
N LEU A 93 -2.75 24.57 23.70
CA LEU A 93 -2.02 24.73 22.43
C LEU A 93 -2.61 23.85 21.32
N ASP A 94 -3.03 22.63 21.64
CA ASP A 94 -3.71 21.72 20.70
C ASP A 94 -5.01 22.36 20.16
N GLY A 95 -5.78 22.98 21.05
CA GLY A 95 -7.00 23.73 20.71
C GLY A 95 -6.76 24.99 19.86
N LEU A 96 -5.52 25.48 19.76
CA LEU A 96 -5.14 26.57 18.86
C LEU A 96 -4.56 26.05 17.53
N LEU A 97 -3.71 25.02 17.61
CA LEU A 97 -3.03 24.43 16.46
C LEU A 97 -3.99 23.66 15.55
N ARG A 98 -4.90 22.84 16.10
CA ARG A 98 -5.81 22.03 15.28
C ARG A 98 -6.73 22.87 14.39
N PRO A 99 -7.42 23.91 14.89
CA PRO A 99 -8.23 24.77 14.03
C PRO A 99 -7.38 25.55 13.02
N ALA A 100 -6.17 25.98 13.40
CA ALA A 100 -5.26 26.67 12.49
C ALA A 100 -4.81 25.77 11.32
N VAL A 101 -4.46 24.50 11.61
CA VAL A 101 -4.14 23.50 10.60
C VAL A 101 -5.34 23.25 9.68
N ALA A 102 -6.54 23.04 10.24
CA ALA A 102 -7.75 22.79 9.46
C ALA A 102 -8.09 23.98 8.54
N ARG A 103 -7.94 25.22 9.05
CA ARG A 103 -8.17 26.44 8.26
C ARG A 103 -7.14 26.61 7.14
N ALA A 104 -5.86 26.40 7.45
CA ALA A 104 -4.79 26.50 6.44
C ALA A 104 -4.97 25.45 5.33
N GLU A 105 -5.36 24.22 5.69
CA GLU A 105 -5.70 23.17 4.74
C GLU A 105 -6.91 23.55 3.89
N ALA A 106 -7.98 24.09 4.47
CA ALA A 106 -9.16 24.53 3.74
C ALA A 106 -8.85 25.63 2.71
N ILE A 107 -8.08 26.65 3.11
CA ILE A 107 -7.65 27.74 2.22
C ILE A 107 -6.80 27.19 1.07
N LEU A 108 -5.86 26.28 1.38
CA LEU A 108 -5.02 25.65 0.37
C LEU A 108 -5.84 24.85 -0.65
N ARG A 109 -6.81 24.06 -0.17
CA ARG A 109 -7.69 23.28 -1.06
C ARG A 109 -8.51 24.19 -1.96
N ASP A 110 -9.11 25.22 -1.39
CA ASP A 110 -9.94 26.17 -2.13
C ASP A 110 -9.15 26.88 -3.24
N ARG A 111 -7.93 27.33 -2.92
CA ARG A 111 -7.06 28.03 -3.87
C ARG A 111 -6.51 27.14 -4.99
N LEU A 112 -6.24 25.87 -4.72
CA LEU A 112 -5.58 24.96 -5.68
C LEU A 112 -6.55 24.06 -6.47
N ARG A 113 -7.77 23.83 -5.99
CA ARG A 113 -8.76 22.96 -6.65
C ARG A 113 -9.07 23.42 -8.07
N GLY A 114 -9.48 24.68 -8.24
CA GLY A 114 -9.84 25.25 -9.54
C GLY A 114 -8.72 25.16 -10.58
N PRO A 115 -7.48 25.62 -10.27
CA PRO A 115 -6.35 25.51 -11.20
C PRO A 115 -6.01 24.07 -11.60
N ILE A 116 -6.10 23.10 -10.67
CA ILE A 116 -5.88 21.67 -10.98
C ILE A 116 -6.98 21.18 -11.93
N GLU A 117 -8.24 21.42 -11.60
CA GLU A 117 -9.38 20.96 -12.39
C GLU A 117 -9.36 21.54 -13.81
N ALA A 118 -9.15 22.85 -13.94
CA ALA A 118 -9.05 23.51 -15.24
C ALA A 118 -7.89 22.96 -16.08
N THR A 119 -6.76 22.63 -15.45
CA THR A 119 -5.60 22.07 -16.16
C THR A 119 -5.85 20.64 -16.65
N LEU A 120 -6.52 19.80 -15.84
CA LEU A 120 -6.91 18.45 -16.24
C LEU A 120 -7.89 18.48 -17.40
N GLN A 121 -8.91 19.35 -17.33
CA GLN A 121 -9.87 19.53 -18.42
C GLN A 121 -9.21 20.05 -19.71
N ALA A 122 -8.32 21.04 -19.62
CA ALA A 122 -7.58 21.59 -20.77
C ALA A 122 -6.65 20.58 -21.44
N THR A 123 -6.28 19.50 -20.75
CA THR A 123 -5.43 18.43 -21.27
C THR A 123 -6.22 17.19 -21.69
N ASP A 124 -7.55 17.33 -21.83
CA ASP A 124 -8.50 16.28 -22.26
C ASP A 124 -8.63 15.12 -21.25
N ILE A 125 -8.29 15.36 -19.98
CA ILE A 125 -8.61 14.48 -18.85
C ILE A 125 -9.97 14.94 -18.30
N ARG A 126 -11.03 14.65 -19.05
CA ARG A 126 -12.40 15.09 -18.76
C ARG A 126 -13.36 13.91 -18.58
N PRO A 127 -14.32 14.00 -17.65
CA PRO A 127 -15.31 12.96 -17.44
C PRO A 127 -16.36 12.95 -18.57
N SER A 128 -16.82 11.77 -18.96
CA SER A 128 -17.88 11.60 -19.97
C SER A 128 -19.23 11.16 -19.39
N ASN A 129 -19.24 10.60 -18.18
CA ASN A 129 -20.41 10.04 -17.50
C ASN A 129 -20.36 10.34 -15.99
N LEU A 130 -21.45 10.06 -15.27
CA LEU A 130 -21.55 10.37 -13.84
C LEU A 130 -20.48 9.66 -12.98
N PRO A 131 -20.22 8.35 -13.12
CA PRO A 131 -19.11 7.70 -12.40
C PRO A 131 -17.74 8.34 -12.68
N GLU A 132 -17.48 8.78 -13.91
CA GLU A 132 -16.26 9.50 -14.25
C GLU A 132 -16.20 10.91 -13.63
N ARG A 133 -17.33 11.62 -13.46
CA ARG A 133 -17.37 12.90 -12.73
C ARG A 133 -16.96 12.73 -11.28
N VAL A 134 -17.48 11.69 -10.63
CA VAL A 134 -17.10 11.32 -9.25
C VAL A 134 -15.61 10.97 -9.19
N ALA A 135 -15.10 10.20 -10.16
CA ALA A 135 -13.68 9.87 -10.25
C ALA A 135 -12.80 11.11 -10.49
N ALA A 136 -13.27 12.11 -11.26
CA ALA A 136 -12.57 13.37 -11.47
C ALA A 136 -12.48 14.20 -10.19
N GLN A 137 -13.58 14.34 -9.45
CA GLN A 137 -13.59 15.00 -8.14
C GLN A 137 -12.65 14.31 -7.16
N LYS A 138 -12.69 12.97 -7.12
CA LYS A 138 -11.80 12.15 -6.30
C LYS A 138 -10.33 12.35 -6.68
N LEU A 139 -10.00 12.34 -7.97
CA LEU A 139 -8.65 12.57 -8.48
C LEU A 139 -8.10 13.91 -7.98
N VAL A 140 -8.86 14.99 -8.12
CA VAL A 140 -8.43 16.33 -7.66
C VAL A 140 -8.19 16.33 -6.15
N GLU A 141 -9.09 15.75 -5.36
CA GLU A 141 -8.93 15.68 -3.89
C GLU A 141 -7.75 14.78 -3.45
N GLU A 142 -7.41 13.74 -4.21
CA GLU A 142 -6.20 12.94 -3.98
C GLU A 142 -4.91 13.71 -4.29
N LEU A 143 -4.89 14.51 -5.37
CA LEU A 143 -3.76 15.39 -5.68
C LEU A 143 -3.59 16.47 -4.61
N LEU A 144 -4.69 17.06 -4.12
CA LEU A 144 -4.68 18.00 -3.00
C LEU A 144 -4.17 17.34 -1.72
N ASP A 145 -4.58 16.11 -1.42
CA ASP A 145 -4.06 15.35 -0.26
C ASP A 145 -2.53 15.19 -0.34
N ARG A 146 -1.97 14.96 -1.53
CA ARG A 146 -0.51 14.87 -1.73
C ARG A 146 0.16 16.20 -1.45
N ILE A 147 -0.39 17.30 -1.93
CA ILE A 147 0.13 18.65 -1.69
C ILE A 147 0.06 19.00 -0.19
N VAL A 148 -1.05 18.72 0.50
CA VAL A 148 -1.21 18.96 1.94
C VAL A 148 -0.20 18.16 2.77
N ARG A 149 0.08 16.91 2.39
CA ARG A 149 0.96 16.01 3.15
C ARG A 149 2.44 16.24 2.88
N GLY A 150 2.81 16.39 1.60
CA GLY A 150 4.18 16.42 1.12
C GLY A 150 4.69 17.80 0.72
N GLY A 151 3.80 18.77 0.50
CA GLY A 151 4.17 20.13 0.12
C GLY A 151 4.48 20.34 -1.37
N PHE A 152 4.36 19.29 -2.17
CA PHE A 152 4.55 19.34 -3.61
C PHE A 152 3.73 18.22 -4.27
N LEU A 153 3.62 18.30 -5.59
CA LEU A 153 3.04 17.27 -6.44
C LEU A 153 4.04 16.90 -7.54
N SER A 154 4.23 15.62 -7.82
CA SER A 154 5.15 15.16 -8.88
C SER A 154 4.41 14.45 -10.03
N LEU A 155 5.13 14.15 -11.12
CA LEU A 155 4.62 13.28 -12.20
C LEU A 155 4.19 11.91 -11.67
N GLY A 156 4.96 11.31 -10.76
CA GLY A 156 4.64 10.01 -10.16
C GLY A 156 3.32 10.06 -9.37
N ASP A 157 3.11 11.13 -8.59
CA ASP A 157 1.86 11.32 -7.85
C ASP A 157 0.66 11.49 -8.79
N LEU A 158 0.81 12.29 -9.86
CA LEU A 158 -0.23 12.48 -10.87
C LEU A 158 -0.57 11.17 -11.55
N ARG A 159 0.45 10.42 -12.00
CA ARG A 159 0.28 9.12 -12.62
C ARG A 159 -0.45 8.16 -11.69
N ASP A 160 0.05 7.99 -10.47
CA ASP A 160 -0.50 7.01 -9.53
C ASP A 160 -1.93 7.38 -9.11
N ALA A 161 -2.27 8.68 -9.06
CA ALA A 161 -3.64 9.10 -8.84
C ALA A 161 -4.51 8.77 -10.06
N CYS A 162 -4.05 9.03 -11.28
CA CYS A 162 -4.78 8.63 -12.50
C CYS A 162 -4.96 7.10 -12.61
N SER A 163 -3.93 6.30 -12.29
CA SER A 163 -3.97 4.83 -12.41
C SER A 163 -4.93 4.16 -11.41
N ARG A 164 -5.17 4.81 -10.27
CA ARG A 164 -6.06 4.32 -9.20
C ARG A 164 -7.51 4.79 -9.31
N ASN A 165 -7.78 5.74 -10.20
CA ASN A 165 -9.11 6.30 -10.41
C ASN A 165 -9.75 5.75 -11.69
N ASN A 166 -11.09 5.80 -11.73
CA ASN A 166 -11.85 5.38 -12.91
C ASN A 166 -11.93 6.46 -14.00
N LEU A 167 -11.07 7.48 -13.95
CA LEU A 167 -10.91 8.49 -15.01
C LEU A 167 -9.64 8.17 -15.81
N ASN A 168 -9.76 7.19 -16.71
CA ASN A 168 -8.63 6.65 -17.47
C ASN A 168 -8.46 7.42 -18.79
N LEU A 169 -7.22 7.52 -19.24
CA LEU A 169 -6.81 8.24 -20.43
C LEU A 169 -7.28 7.53 -21.71
N PRO A 170 -7.60 8.27 -22.78
CA PRO A 170 -7.80 7.67 -24.10
C PRO A 170 -6.50 7.07 -24.64
N ASP A 171 -6.62 6.17 -25.62
CA ASP A 171 -5.49 5.66 -26.40
C ASP A 171 -4.84 6.79 -27.24
N LEU A 172 -3.64 6.55 -27.74
CA LEU A 172 -2.95 7.53 -28.59
C LEU A 172 -3.72 7.72 -29.91
N SER A 173 -3.97 8.98 -30.25
CA SER A 173 -4.70 9.37 -31.46
C SER A 173 -3.82 9.27 -32.72
N GLY A 174 -2.49 9.27 -32.57
CA GLY A 174 -1.53 9.07 -33.66
C GLY A 174 -0.07 9.41 -33.32
N PRO A 175 0.85 9.35 -34.30
CA PRO A 175 2.29 9.56 -34.10
C PRO A 175 2.66 10.95 -33.55
N VAL A 176 1.91 11.99 -33.97
CA VAL A 176 2.13 13.37 -33.48
C VAL A 176 1.90 13.46 -31.97
N GLU A 177 0.89 12.76 -31.45
CA GLU A 177 0.61 12.72 -30.02
C GLU A 177 1.74 12.00 -29.25
N PHE A 178 2.33 10.95 -29.81
CA PHE A 178 3.48 10.28 -29.21
C PHE A 178 4.68 11.23 -29.01
N PHE A 179 5.05 12.01 -30.04
CA PHE A 179 6.16 12.97 -29.93
C PHE A 179 5.84 14.15 -29.01
N ARG A 180 4.58 14.62 -29.03
CA ARG A 180 4.11 15.64 -28.08
C ARG A 180 4.06 15.09 -26.66
N GLY A 181 3.86 13.78 -26.49
CA GLY A 181 3.57 13.10 -25.22
C GLY A 181 2.07 12.87 -25.05
N ASP A 182 1.71 11.76 -24.41
CA ASP A 182 0.34 11.40 -24.07
C ASP A 182 -0.34 12.44 -23.17
N ARG A 183 -1.62 12.24 -22.86
CA ARG A 183 -2.40 13.16 -22.02
C ARG A 183 -1.79 13.38 -20.63
N LEU A 184 -1.12 12.37 -20.07
CA LEU A 184 -0.39 12.50 -18.81
C LEU A 184 0.81 13.45 -18.94
N LEU A 185 1.63 13.31 -19.98
CA LEU A 185 2.78 14.20 -20.24
C LEU A 185 2.36 15.61 -20.70
N GLN A 186 1.17 15.76 -21.27
CA GLN A 186 0.56 17.06 -21.52
C GLN A 186 0.12 17.71 -20.20
N ALA A 187 -0.55 16.97 -19.31
CA ALA A 187 -0.92 17.43 -17.98
C ALA A 187 0.30 17.77 -17.10
N ASP A 188 1.37 16.97 -17.12
CA ASP A 188 2.64 17.27 -16.43
C ASP A 188 3.22 18.63 -16.85
N ARG A 189 3.24 18.90 -18.16
CA ARG A 189 3.70 20.19 -18.67
C ARG A 189 2.78 21.33 -18.28
N ALA A 190 1.47 21.14 -18.37
CA ALA A 190 0.51 22.18 -18.05
C ALA A 190 0.51 22.50 -16.54
N LEU A 191 0.47 21.50 -15.66
CA LEU A 191 0.53 21.66 -14.21
C LEU A 191 1.86 22.30 -13.76
N SER A 192 2.97 21.97 -14.42
CA SER A 192 4.26 22.63 -14.12
C SER A 192 4.25 24.14 -14.35
N ARG A 193 3.37 24.64 -15.23
CA ARG A 193 3.18 26.08 -15.48
C ARG A 193 2.13 26.68 -14.55
N THR A 194 0.97 26.02 -14.40
CA THR A 194 -0.16 26.52 -13.61
C THR A 194 0.18 26.55 -12.11
N LEU A 195 0.88 25.53 -11.61
CA LEU A 195 1.20 25.35 -10.19
C LEU A 195 2.70 25.55 -9.92
N ASP A 196 3.29 26.61 -10.48
CA ASP A 196 4.74 26.85 -10.33
C ASP A 196 5.17 26.87 -8.85
N GLY A 197 6.22 26.11 -8.56
CA GLY A 197 6.76 25.90 -7.22
C GLY A 197 6.06 24.83 -6.37
N VAL A 198 4.83 24.45 -6.71
CA VAL A 198 4.08 23.37 -6.05
C VAL A 198 4.18 22.08 -6.86
N TYR A 199 4.06 22.16 -8.19
CA TYR A 199 4.22 21.01 -9.08
C TYR A 199 5.68 20.86 -9.53
N ARG A 200 6.24 19.67 -9.32
CA ARG A 200 7.56 19.25 -9.81
C ARG A 200 7.38 18.45 -11.07
N ARG A 201 7.76 19.06 -12.18
CA ARG A 201 7.75 18.39 -13.48
C ARG A 201 8.58 17.11 -13.45
N GLY A 202 8.09 16.07 -14.12
CA GLY A 202 8.76 14.77 -14.18
C GLY A 202 10.19 14.86 -14.69
N GLU A 203 11.07 14.07 -14.06
CA GLU A 203 12.46 13.90 -14.47
C GLU A 203 12.55 13.35 -15.90
N VAL A 204 13.69 13.58 -16.57
CA VAL A 204 13.82 13.25 -17.99
C VAL A 204 13.59 11.75 -18.23
N TYR A 205 14.15 10.88 -17.38
CA TYR A 205 13.97 9.43 -17.53
C TYR A 205 12.52 8.99 -17.30
N LEU A 206 11.79 9.57 -16.33
CA LEU A 206 10.37 9.27 -16.11
C LEU A 206 9.52 9.66 -17.31
N ARG A 207 9.79 10.82 -17.91
CA ARG A 207 9.06 11.29 -19.09
C ARG A 207 9.32 10.43 -20.31
N TRP A 208 10.56 10.02 -20.54
CA TRP A 208 10.90 9.09 -21.62
C TRP A 208 10.29 7.72 -21.39
N MET A 209 10.35 7.21 -20.17
CA MET A 209 9.73 5.93 -19.81
C MET A 209 8.22 5.95 -20.04
N GLN A 210 7.51 6.98 -19.56
CA GLN A 210 6.09 7.15 -19.82
C GLN A 210 5.79 7.15 -21.32
N ARG A 211 6.57 7.93 -22.09
CA ARG A 211 6.43 8.03 -23.54
C ARG A 211 6.66 6.71 -24.25
N LEU A 212 7.70 5.95 -23.91
CA LEU A 212 7.96 4.65 -24.52
C LEU A 212 6.89 3.63 -24.15
N SER A 213 6.46 3.63 -22.88
CA SER A 213 5.41 2.73 -22.41
C SER A 213 4.04 3.00 -23.04
N SER A 214 3.75 4.24 -23.46
CA SER A 214 2.50 4.54 -24.14
C SER A 214 2.40 3.87 -25.51
N LEU A 215 3.51 3.59 -26.20
CA LEU A 215 3.46 2.76 -27.41
C LEU A 215 2.98 1.34 -27.11
N ALA A 216 3.47 0.75 -26.01
CA ALA A 216 3.08 -0.59 -25.59
C ALA A 216 1.65 -0.64 -25.02
N PHE A 217 1.18 0.40 -24.34
CA PHE A 217 -0.07 0.31 -23.54
C PHE A 217 -1.23 1.17 -24.07
N ALA A 218 -0.96 2.14 -24.93
CA ALA A 218 -1.95 3.08 -25.47
C ALA A 218 -2.20 2.86 -26.97
N THR A 219 -1.69 1.76 -27.54
CA THR A 219 -1.95 1.37 -28.93
C THR A 219 -2.49 -0.07 -28.97
N PRO A 220 -3.39 -0.42 -29.91
CA PRO A 220 -3.93 -1.78 -30.01
C PRO A 220 -2.85 -2.84 -30.25
N SER A 221 -1.90 -2.56 -31.15
CA SER A 221 -0.80 -3.49 -31.50
C SER A 221 0.19 -3.66 -30.36
N GLY A 222 0.58 -2.57 -29.68
CA GLY A 222 1.43 -2.64 -28.50
C GLY A 222 0.78 -3.43 -27.37
N ARG A 223 -0.52 -3.23 -27.15
CA ARG A 223 -1.28 -3.92 -26.10
C ARG A 223 -1.39 -5.41 -26.39
N PHE A 224 -1.63 -5.76 -27.66
CA PHE A 224 -1.61 -7.13 -28.12
C PHE A 224 -0.25 -7.79 -27.86
N LEU A 225 0.85 -7.17 -28.30
CA LEU A 225 2.20 -7.69 -28.08
C LEU A 225 2.51 -7.83 -26.58
N THR A 226 2.09 -6.86 -25.76
CA THR A 226 2.34 -6.89 -24.32
C THR A 226 1.55 -8.02 -23.64
N ALA A 227 0.24 -8.08 -23.84
CA ALA A 227 -0.64 -9.02 -23.13
C ALA A 227 -0.51 -10.47 -23.62
N TYR A 228 -0.23 -10.68 -24.91
CA TYR A 228 -0.21 -12.01 -25.52
C TYR A 228 1.21 -12.54 -25.78
N VAL A 229 2.25 -11.70 -25.78
CA VAL A 229 3.64 -12.14 -26.05
C VAL A 229 4.58 -11.80 -24.90
N ALA A 230 4.78 -10.52 -24.60
CA ALA A 230 5.79 -10.09 -23.64
C ALA A 230 5.48 -10.60 -22.21
N LEU A 231 4.25 -10.43 -21.73
CA LEU A 231 3.87 -10.82 -20.37
C LEU A 231 3.87 -12.35 -20.18
N PRO A 232 3.26 -13.17 -21.07
CA PRO A 232 3.25 -14.62 -20.89
C PRO A 232 4.62 -15.27 -21.04
N TYR A 233 5.33 -15.01 -22.14
CA TYR A 233 6.58 -15.69 -22.45
C TYR A 233 7.77 -15.06 -21.72
N GLY A 234 7.83 -13.73 -21.65
CA GLY A 234 8.84 -13.03 -20.84
C GLY A 234 8.67 -13.31 -19.35
N GLY A 235 7.43 -13.33 -18.86
CA GLY A 235 7.12 -13.72 -17.48
C GLY A 235 7.50 -15.17 -17.16
N ALA A 236 7.21 -16.11 -18.07
CA ALA A 236 7.62 -17.51 -17.93
C ALA A 236 9.15 -17.66 -17.91
N PHE A 237 9.87 -16.96 -18.79
CA PHE A 237 11.33 -16.95 -18.78
C PHE A 237 11.89 -16.45 -17.44
N ILE A 238 11.42 -15.29 -16.94
CA ILE A 238 11.87 -14.74 -15.65
C ILE A 238 11.54 -15.70 -14.49
N ALA A 239 10.36 -16.33 -14.52
CA ALA A 239 9.95 -17.28 -13.48
C ALA A 239 10.82 -18.54 -13.47
N LEU A 240 11.10 -19.12 -14.64
CA LEU A 240 11.95 -20.31 -14.76
C LEU A 240 13.40 -20.01 -14.36
N GLU A 241 13.95 -18.89 -14.80
CA GLU A 241 15.31 -18.44 -14.40
C GLU A 241 15.38 -18.19 -12.89
N GLY A 242 14.35 -17.53 -12.33
CA GLY A 242 14.24 -17.31 -10.89
C GLY A 242 14.15 -18.61 -10.08
N LEU A 243 13.38 -19.60 -10.55
CA LEU A 243 13.26 -20.92 -9.93
C LEU A 243 14.58 -21.69 -9.96
N GLN A 244 15.29 -21.63 -11.09
CA GLN A 244 16.61 -22.22 -11.23
C GLN A 244 17.57 -21.71 -10.17
N HIS A 245 17.61 -20.40 -9.94
CA HIS A 245 18.50 -19.83 -8.94
C HIS A 245 18.11 -20.14 -7.51
N LEU A 246 16.81 -20.19 -7.22
CA LEU A 246 16.36 -20.61 -5.90
C LEU A 246 16.79 -22.06 -5.62
N PHE A 247 16.68 -22.92 -6.63
CA PHE A 247 17.11 -24.31 -6.53
C PHE A 247 18.64 -24.43 -6.35
N ASP A 248 19.44 -23.80 -7.21
CA ASP A 248 20.90 -23.81 -7.14
C ASP A 248 21.39 -23.33 -5.75
N LEU A 249 20.77 -22.26 -5.22
CA LEU A 249 21.10 -21.72 -3.90
C LEU A 249 20.76 -22.70 -2.76
N ILE A 250 19.59 -23.34 -2.82
CA ILE A 250 19.15 -24.31 -1.81
C ILE A 250 20.06 -25.55 -1.85
N VAL A 251 20.36 -26.07 -3.05
CA VAL A 251 21.25 -27.23 -3.20
C VAL A 251 22.63 -26.89 -2.68
N TYR A 252 23.23 -25.77 -3.10
CA TYR A 252 24.53 -25.36 -2.59
C TYR A 252 24.54 -25.16 -1.07
N ALA A 253 23.48 -24.59 -0.49
CA ALA A 253 23.38 -24.41 0.95
C ALA A 253 23.30 -25.75 1.71
N LEU A 254 22.66 -26.77 1.13
CA LEU A 254 22.48 -28.08 1.74
C LEU A 254 23.67 -29.03 1.51
N THR A 255 24.22 -29.05 0.30
CA THR A 255 25.22 -30.04 -0.13
C THR A 255 26.62 -29.47 -0.25
N ARG A 256 26.77 -28.13 -0.29
CA ARG A 256 28.03 -27.41 -0.62
C ARG A 256 28.60 -27.77 -2.00
N VAL A 257 27.82 -28.43 -2.85
CA VAL A 257 28.18 -28.78 -4.23
C VAL A 257 27.49 -27.81 -5.18
N GLU A 258 28.23 -27.26 -6.14
CA GLU A 258 27.68 -26.48 -7.23
C GLU A 258 27.00 -27.43 -8.22
N VAL A 259 25.67 -27.43 -8.22
CA VAL A 259 24.85 -28.14 -9.21
C VAL A 259 24.18 -27.09 -10.07
N HIS A 260 24.42 -27.14 -11.38
CA HIS A 260 23.75 -26.28 -12.35
C HIS A 260 22.66 -27.07 -13.06
N VAL A 261 21.40 -26.83 -12.70
CA VAL A 261 20.26 -27.40 -13.41
C VAL A 261 19.80 -26.41 -14.47
N HIS A 262 19.58 -26.84 -15.71
CA HIS A 262 19.05 -25.98 -16.77
C HIS A 262 17.54 -26.16 -16.90
N PHE A 263 16.75 -25.34 -16.20
CA PHE A 263 15.28 -25.33 -16.37
C PHE A 263 14.83 -24.50 -17.58
N VAL A 264 15.68 -23.57 -18.03
CA VAL A 264 15.37 -22.64 -19.12
C VAL A 264 15.83 -23.22 -20.46
N SER A 265 14.85 -23.50 -21.33
CA SER A 265 15.04 -23.88 -22.72
C SER A 265 13.92 -23.26 -23.57
N ALA A 266 14.09 -23.18 -24.89
CA ALA A 266 13.05 -22.67 -25.77
C ALA A 266 11.73 -23.44 -25.61
N ALA A 267 11.81 -24.77 -25.44
CA ALA A 267 10.64 -25.62 -25.22
C ALA A 267 9.96 -25.36 -23.86
N THR A 268 10.73 -25.23 -22.77
CA THR A 268 10.14 -24.96 -21.45
C THR A 268 9.55 -23.56 -21.37
N VAL A 269 10.19 -22.54 -21.97
CA VAL A 269 9.63 -21.18 -22.08
C VAL A 269 8.38 -21.17 -22.95
N ALA A 270 8.36 -21.88 -24.08
CA ALA A 270 7.17 -21.98 -24.93
C ALA A 270 6.00 -22.66 -24.20
N LEU A 271 6.26 -23.78 -23.51
CA LEU A 271 5.25 -24.51 -22.74
C LEU A 271 4.68 -23.65 -21.61
N HIS A 272 5.54 -23.14 -20.72
CA HIS A 272 5.11 -22.35 -19.56
C HIS A 272 4.55 -21.00 -19.98
N GLY A 273 5.09 -20.40 -21.05
CA GLY A 273 4.56 -19.17 -21.65
C GLY A 273 3.15 -19.36 -22.21
N THR A 274 2.87 -20.51 -22.83
CA THR A 274 1.51 -20.85 -23.32
C THR A 274 0.55 -21.10 -22.16
N VAL A 275 1.00 -21.76 -21.08
CA VAL A 275 0.20 -21.90 -19.85
C VAL A 275 -0.07 -20.52 -19.23
N ALA A 276 0.94 -19.67 -19.11
CA ALA A 276 0.80 -18.30 -18.60
C ALA A 276 -0.15 -17.48 -19.47
N LEU A 277 -0.10 -17.63 -20.79
CA LEU A 277 -1.01 -16.99 -21.75
C LEU A 277 -2.46 -17.39 -21.46
N GLY A 278 -2.70 -18.70 -21.27
CA GLY A 278 -3.98 -19.26 -20.83
C GLY A 278 -4.47 -18.63 -19.52
N LEU A 279 -3.60 -18.54 -18.52
CA LEU A 279 -3.95 -18.02 -17.19
C LEU A 279 -4.26 -16.52 -17.19
N ILE A 280 -3.51 -15.73 -17.95
CA ILE A 280 -3.63 -14.28 -17.99
C ILE A 280 -4.87 -13.87 -18.79
N ASN A 281 -4.97 -14.33 -20.03
CA ASN A 281 -5.91 -13.78 -21.00
C ASN A 281 -7.25 -14.54 -21.08
N PHE A 282 -7.33 -15.78 -20.59
CA PHE A 282 -8.53 -16.62 -20.74
C PHE A 282 -9.16 -16.97 -19.38
N PRO A 283 -10.24 -16.29 -18.96
CA PRO A 283 -10.90 -16.53 -17.67
C PRO A 283 -11.35 -17.99 -17.47
N GLY A 284 -11.84 -18.62 -18.53
CA GLY A 284 -12.29 -20.02 -18.50
C GLY A 284 -11.14 -21.02 -18.33
N PHE A 285 -9.96 -20.75 -18.88
CA PHE A 285 -8.76 -21.56 -18.64
C PHE A 285 -8.27 -21.35 -17.21
N ARG A 286 -8.14 -20.10 -16.78
CA ARG A 286 -7.73 -19.74 -15.41
C ARG A 286 -8.60 -20.43 -14.34
N ARG A 287 -9.92 -20.38 -14.48
CA ARG A 287 -10.84 -21.02 -13.54
C ARG A 287 -10.62 -22.53 -13.49
N ARG A 288 -10.62 -23.20 -14.64
CA ARG A 288 -10.38 -24.65 -14.72
C ARG A 288 -9.01 -25.05 -14.16
N PHE A 289 -7.96 -24.29 -14.48
CA PHE A 289 -6.61 -24.54 -13.96
C PHE A 289 -6.56 -24.43 -12.44
N LEU A 290 -7.16 -23.39 -11.86
CA LEU A 290 -7.23 -23.22 -10.39
C LEU A 290 -8.10 -24.29 -9.74
N ASP A 291 -9.21 -24.69 -10.35
CA ASP A 291 -10.08 -25.76 -9.86
C ASP A 291 -9.35 -27.12 -9.89
N SER A 292 -8.59 -27.40 -10.95
CA SER A 292 -7.72 -28.58 -11.07
C SER A 292 -6.61 -28.57 -10.03
N LEU A 293 -5.92 -27.43 -9.86
CA LEU A 293 -4.87 -27.28 -8.84
C LEU A 293 -5.44 -27.45 -7.43
N GLY A 294 -6.62 -26.89 -7.16
CA GLY A 294 -7.32 -27.06 -5.89
C GLY A 294 -7.76 -28.51 -5.66
N SER A 295 -8.17 -29.22 -6.70
CA SER A 295 -8.52 -30.65 -6.63
C SER A 295 -7.30 -31.52 -6.40
N MET A 296 -6.20 -31.24 -7.11
CA MET A 296 -4.91 -31.90 -6.88
C MET A 296 -4.41 -31.62 -5.46
N GLY A 297 -4.50 -30.39 -4.95
CA GLY A 297 -4.14 -30.06 -3.58
C GLY A 297 -5.01 -30.79 -2.54
N ARG A 298 -6.32 -30.93 -2.78
CA ARG A 298 -7.21 -31.76 -1.94
C ARG A 298 -6.84 -33.23 -2.00
N ALA A 299 -6.52 -33.77 -3.18
CA ALA A 299 -6.09 -35.16 -3.35
C ALA A 299 -4.74 -35.41 -2.67
N LEU A 300 -3.78 -34.49 -2.81
CA LEU A 300 -2.48 -34.58 -2.17
C LEU A 300 -2.59 -34.51 -0.65
N ARG A 301 -3.42 -33.59 -0.13
CA ARG A 301 -3.75 -33.55 1.30
C ARG A 301 -4.42 -34.84 1.74
N ALA A 302 -5.36 -35.35 0.97
CA ALA A 302 -6.03 -36.60 1.30
C ALA A 302 -5.03 -37.77 1.33
N ALA A 303 -4.10 -37.84 0.39
CA ALA A 303 -3.13 -38.92 0.27
C ALA A 303 -1.98 -38.82 1.29
N LEU A 304 -1.44 -37.61 1.54
CA LEU A 304 -0.26 -37.40 2.37
C LEU A 304 -0.58 -37.07 3.83
N ILE A 305 -1.78 -36.55 4.12
CA ILE A 305 -2.16 -36.11 5.47
C ILE A 305 -3.36 -36.93 5.96
N ASP A 306 -4.50 -36.86 5.27
CA ASP A 306 -5.75 -37.41 5.81
C ASP A 306 -5.73 -38.95 5.82
N LEU A 307 -5.18 -39.60 4.78
CA LEU A 307 -5.09 -41.06 4.67
C LEU A 307 -4.13 -41.65 5.71
N PRO A 308 -2.87 -41.18 5.86
CA PRO A 308 -2.00 -41.63 6.94
C PRO A 308 -2.61 -41.37 8.31
N THR A 309 -3.22 -40.20 8.53
CA THR A 309 -3.89 -39.88 9.80
C THR A 309 -5.05 -40.84 10.07
N ARG A 310 -5.85 -41.21 9.05
CA ARG A 310 -6.91 -42.20 9.18
C ARG A 310 -6.36 -43.60 9.45
N MET A 311 -5.30 -44.00 8.75
CA MET A 311 -4.64 -45.31 8.96
C MET A 311 -4.06 -45.41 10.37
N LEU A 312 -3.41 -44.36 10.88
CA LEU A 312 -2.89 -44.30 12.25
C LEU A 312 -4.00 -44.32 13.31
N ASN A 313 -5.18 -43.79 12.99
CA ASN A 313 -6.36 -43.80 13.86
C ASN A 313 -7.22 -45.07 13.73
N LEU A 314 -6.88 -46.04 12.87
CA LEU A 314 -7.59 -47.31 12.81
C LEU A 314 -7.42 -48.04 14.16
N PRO A 315 -8.49 -48.62 14.73
CA PRO A 315 -8.44 -49.21 16.08
C PRO A 315 -7.37 -50.30 16.21
N LEU A 316 -7.12 -51.10 15.17
CA LEU A 316 -6.06 -52.12 15.17
C LEU A 316 -4.65 -51.51 15.16
N VAL A 317 -4.42 -50.50 14.32
CA VAL A 317 -3.12 -49.80 14.22
C VAL A 317 -2.83 -49.04 15.51
N ARG A 318 -3.85 -48.39 16.06
CA ARG A 318 -3.78 -47.70 17.35
C ARG A 318 -3.49 -48.69 18.50
N LEU A 319 -4.11 -49.87 18.49
CA LEU A 319 -3.83 -50.91 19.49
C LEU A 319 -2.40 -51.45 19.40
N ILE A 320 -1.83 -51.54 18.19
CA ILE A 320 -0.43 -51.91 17.97
C ILE A 320 0.51 -50.78 18.41
N LEU A 321 0.28 -49.54 17.95
CA LEU A 321 1.13 -48.36 18.22
C LEU A 321 1.06 -47.89 19.69
N GLU A 322 -0.10 -47.97 20.33
CA GLU A 322 -0.27 -47.70 21.77
C GLU A 322 0.06 -48.94 22.63
N GLY A 323 0.38 -50.07 22.01
CA GLY A 323 0.81 -51.29 22.69
C GLY A 323 2.10 -51.08 23.50
N ARG A 324 2.30 -51.92 24.53
CA ARG A 324 3.51 -51.85 25.38
C ARG A 324 4.80 -52.07 24.60
N LEU A 325 4.78 -52.98 23.62
CA LEU A 325 5.94 -53.27 22.75
C LEU A 325 6.26 -52.10 21.81
N ALA A 326 5.26 -51.50 21.15
CA ALA A 326 5.51 -50.37 20.25
C ALA A 326 6.03 -49.14 21.00
N ARG A 327 5.49 -48.86 22.20
CA ARG A 327 6.06 -47.83 23.09
C ARG A 327 7.50 -48.15 23.49
N ALA A 328 7.80 -49.40 23.87
CA ALA A 328 9.16 -49.80 24.18
C ALA A 328 10.11 -49.65 22.97
N VAL A 329 9.69 -50.03 21.76
CA VAL A 329 10.49 -49.84 20.53
C VAL A 329 10.69 -48.36 20.21
N TRP A 330 9.65 -47.54 20.38
CA TRP A 330 9.74 -46.09 20.17
C TRP A 330 10.72 -45.44 21.15
N ASP A 331 10.58 -45.76 22.44
CA ASP A 331 11.33 -45.16 23.54
C ASP A 331 12.79 -45.66 23.58
N PHE A 332 13.05 -46.96 23.39
CA PHE A 332 14.39 -47.53 23.54
C PHE A 332 15.18 -47.69 22.23
N VAL A 333 14.52 -47.64 21.06
CA VAL A 333 15.17 -47.87 19.77
C VAL A 333 15.01 -46.66 18.84
N LEU A 334 13.79 -46.29 18.44
CA LEU A 334 13.60 -45.27 17.40
C LEU A 334 14.02 -43.87 17.86
N LYS A 335 13.60 -43.42 19.06
CA LYS A 335 13.99 -42.11 19.60
C LYS A 335 15.51 -41.96 19.76
N PRO A 336 16.23 -42.90 20.43
CA PRO A 336 17.68 -42.84 20.52
C PRO A 336 18.39 -42.91 19.17
N LEU A 337 17.82 -43.65 18.20
CA LEU A 337 18.34 -43.71 16.84
C LEU A 337 18.32 -42.33 16.17
N VAL A 338 17.20 -41.60 16.27
CA VAL A 338 17.09 -40.23 15.73
C VAL A 338 18.14 -39.30 16.34
N VAL A 339 18.34 -39.35 17.66
CA VAL A 339 19.33 -38.50 18.36
C VAL A 339 20.77 -38.90 18.05
N SER A 340 21.04 -40.19 17.82
CA SER A 340 22.38 -40.68 17.48
C SER A 340 22.75 -40.51 16.00
N THR A 341 21.76 -40.38 15.10
CA THR A 341 21.95 -40.27 13.63
C THR A 341 22.97 -39.20 13.21
N PRO A 342 23.02 -37.99 13.81
CA PRO A 342 24.04 -36.99 13.47
C PRO A 342 25.48 -37.48 13.70
N PHE A 343 25.73 -38.30 14.71
CA PHE A 343 27.07 -38.84 15.00
C PHE A 343 27.51 -39.84 13.92
N TRP A 344 26.56 -40.60 13.38
CA TRP A 344 26.80 -41.50 12.23
C TRP A 344 27.06 -40.71 10.94
N LEU A 345 26.33 -39.62 10.70
CA LEU A 345 26.44 -38.81 9.49
C LEU A 345 27.66 -37.87 9.50
N LEU A 346 28.04 -37.36 10.67
CA LEU A 346 29.10 -36.36 10.83
C LEU A 346 30.47 -36.94 11.16
N GLY A 347 30.58 -38.23 11.52
CA GLY A 347 31.88 -38.83 11.85
C GLY A 347 32.87 -38.79 10.69
N LYS A 348 32.43 -39.16 9.48
CA LYS A 348 33.26 -39.11 8.27
C LYS A 348 33.73 -37.69 7.90
N PRO A 349 32.86 -36.66 7.82
CA PRO A 349 33.30 -35.29 7.55
C PRO A 349 34.10 -34.65 8.71
N ALA A 350 34.02 -35.19 9.93
CA ALA A 350 34.89 -34.81 11.05
C ALA A 350 36.28 -35.46 10.99
N GLY A 351 36.58 -36.27 9.98
CA GLY A 351 37.87 -36.92 9.78
C GLY A 351 38.06 -38.21 10.58
N LEU A 352 36.98 -38.78 11.15
CA LEU A 352 37.03 -40.04 11.89
C LEU A 352 37.02 -41.24 10.95
N ASP A 353 37.75 -42.29 11.32
CA ASP A 353 37.75 -43.55 10.58
C ASP A 353 36.38 -44.26 10.70
N PRO A 354 36.04 -45.20 9.77
CA PRO A 354 34.75 -45.90 9.81
C PRO A 354 34.47 -46.63 11.12
N ARG A 355 35.52 -47.16 11.76
CA ARG A 355 35.42 -47.83 13.07
C ARG A 355 35.13 -46.83 14.18
N GLU A 356 35.83 -45.70 14.20
CA GLU A 356 35.64 -44.64 15.18
C GLU A 356 34.25 -44.00 15.07
N THR A 357 33.78 -43.76 13.84
CA THR A 357 32.41 -43.28 13.56
C THR A 357 31.36 -44.25 14.06
N THR A 358 31.58 -45.55 13.85
CA THR A 358 30.66 -46.61 14.33
C THR A 358 30.62 -46.67 15.85
N VAL A 359 31.78 -46.66 16.50
CA VAL A 359 31.88 -46.66 17.97
C VAL A 359 31.23 -45.42 18.57
N LEU A 360 31.48 -44.23 18.00
CA LEU A 360 30.91 -42.98 18.45
C LEU A 360 29.38 -42.96 18.28
N GLY A 361 28.89 -43.40 17.11
CA GLY A 361 27.46 -43.47 16.82
C GLY A 361 26.73 -44.48 17.72
N LEU A 362 27.32 -45.65 17.98
CA LEU A 362 26.76 -46.67 18.85
C LEU A 362 26.78 -46.23 20.33
N SER A 363 27.86 -45.58 20.76
CA SER A 363 27.96 -45.01 22.11
C SER A 363 26.94 -43.89 22.32
N ALA A 364 26.78 -43.01 21.33
CA ALA A 364 25.76 -41.96 21.35
C ALA A 364 24.33 -42.55 21.38
N PHE A 365 24.08 -43.65 20.66
CA PHE A 365 22.81 -44.37 20.70
C PHE A 365 22.51 -44.94 22.08
N LEU A 366 23.46 -45.65 22.69
CA LEU A 366 23.29 -46.23 24.02
C LEU A 366 23.09 -45.14 25.08
N LEU A 367 23.89 -44.08 25.01
CA LEU A 367 23.79 -42.94 25.93
C LEU A 367 22.43 -42.23 25.77
N ALA A 368 21.96 -41.99 24.54
CA ALA A 368 20.65 -41.41 24.28
C ALA A 368 19.52 -42.32 24.79
N SER A 369 19.65 -43.65 24.64
CA SER A 369 18.67 -44.62 25.14
C SER A 369 18.56 -44.61 26.67
N ILE A 370 19.68 -44.41 27.38
CA ILE A 370 19.65 -44.28 28.84
C ILE A 370 19.10 -42.92 29.26
N LEU A 371 19.59 -41.84 28.66
CA LEU A 371 19.24 -40.47 29.06
C LEU A 371 17.78 -40.15 28.77
N LEU A 372 17.29 -40.39 27.54
CA LEU A 372 15.92 -40.05 27.14
C LEU A 372 14.85 -40.87 27.90
N ASN A 373 15.18 -42.10 28.31
CA ASN A 373 14.23 -42.97 29.02
C ASN A 373 14.25 -42.78 30.55
N SER A 374 15.26 -42.07 31.07
CA SER A 374 15.32 -41.67 32.48
C SER A 374 14.18 -40.69 32.83
N ARG A 375 13.84 -40.58 34.12
CA ARG A 375 12.83 -39.61 34.60
C ARG A 375 13.21 -38.18 34.22
N LEU A 376 14.47 -37.81 34.45
CA LEU A 376 15.00 -36.49 34.14
C LEU A 376 15.00 -36.20 32.64
N GLY A 377 15.33 -37.20 31.80
CA GLY A 377 15.32 -37.03 30.34
C GLY A 377 13.94 -36.80 29.75
N ARG A 378 12.90 -37.45 30.28
CA ARG A 378 11.51 -37.23 29.83
C ARG A 378 11.00 -35.84 30.18
N ASP A 379 11.28 -35.36 31.40
CA ASP A 379 10.90 -34.01 31.82
C ASP A 379 11.61 -32.95 30.95
N VAL A 380 12.90 -33.17 30.63
CA VAL A 380 13.67 -32.30 29.73
C VAL A 380 13.13 -32.38 28.29
N GLU A 381 12.78 -33.57 27.80
CA GLU A 381 12.19 -33.75 26.46
C GLU A 381 10.89 -32.96 26.32
N GLU A 382 9.99 -33.06 27.30
CA GLU A 382 8.72 -32.32 27.29
C GLU A 382 8.97 -30.81 27.27
N ILE A 383 9.85 -30.30 28.14
CA ILE A 383 10.22 -28.88 28.19
C ILE A 383 10.82 -28.42 26.85
N VAL A 384 11.74 -29.19 26.26
CA VAL A 384 12.42 -28.85 25.00
C VAL A 384 11.45 -28.90 23.83
N ALA A 385 10.55 -29.89 23.75
CA ALA A 385 9.56 -29.99 22.69
C ALA A 385 8.56 -28.83 22.75
N ASP A 386 8.07 -28.52 23.95
CA ASP A 386 7.18 -27.39 24.20
C ASP A 386 7.85 -26.06 23.83
N GLU A 387 9.09 -25.85 24.27
CA GLU A 387 9.85 -24.65 23.93
C GLU A 387 10.20 -24.59 22.43
N ALA A 388 10.51 -25.70 21.77
CA ALA A 388 10.78 -25.73 20.34
C ALA A 388 9.54 -25.35 19.53
N VAL A 389 8.37 -25.88 19.88
CA VAL A 389 7.09 -25.52 19.24
C VAL A 389 6.77 -24.05 19.52
N ARG A 390 6.93 -23.57 20.76
CA ARG A 390 6.72 -22.15 21.11
C ARG A 390 7.68 -21.24 20.35
N ALA A 391 8.97 -21.56 20.32
CA ALA A 391 10.01 -20.81 19.64
C ALA A 391 9.80 -20.79 18.12
N TRP A 392 9.40 -21.90 17.50
CA TRP A 392 9.05 -21.95 16.08
C TRP A 392 7.87 -21.05 15.74
N HIS A 393 6.79 -21.14 16.53
CA HIS A 393 5.63 -20.27 16.37
C HIS A 393 5.98 -18.80 16.57
N GLN A 394 6.81 -18.47 17.56
CA GLN A 394 7.27 -17.12 17.83
C GLN A 394 8.19 -16.60 16.71
N PHE A 395 9.13 -17.42 16.23
CA PHE A 395 10.03 -17.07 15.15
C PHE A 395 9.27 -16.73 13.86
N TYR A 396 8.35 -17.61 13.45
CA TYR A 396 7.56 -17.41 12.24
C TYR A 396 6.54 -16.27 12.37
N ARG A 397 5.87 -16.12 13.52
CA ARG A 397 4.81 -15.10 13.70
C ARG A 397 5.34 -13.71 14.07
N ASP A 398 6.45 -13.64 14.80
CA ASP A 398 6.96 -12.37 15.34
C ASP A 398 8.29 -11.93 14.72
N VAL A 399 9.27 -12.84 14.61
CA VAL A 399 10.65 -12.48 14.19
C VAL A 399 10.72 -12.17 12.70
N ILE A 400 10.28 -13.08 11.81
CA ILE A 400 10.33 -12.82 10.36
C ILE A 400 9.54 -11.56 9.97
N PRO A 401 8.27 -11.39 10.42
CA PRO A 401 7.53 -10.17 10.12
C PRO A 401 8.09 -8.94 10.83
N GLY A 402 8.70 -9.12 12.00
CA GLY A 402 9.38 -8.07 12.77
C GLY A 402 10.59 -7.52 12.03
N LEU A 403 11.49 -8.40 11.58
CA LEU A 403 12.69 -8.08 10.83
C LEU A 403 12.33 -7.37 9.51
N PHE A 404 11.38 -7.91 8.77
CA PHE A 404 10.92 -7.29 7.54
C PHE A 404 10.37 -5.87 7.79
N ARG A 405 9.53 -5.69 8.82
CA ARG A 405 9.02 -4.36 9.20
C ARG A 405 10.14 -3.41 9.64
N ALA A 406 11.17 -3.92 10.31
CA ALA A 406 12.33 -3.14 10.70
C ALA A 406 13.12 -2.67 9.48
N ILE A 407 13.38 -3.56 8.51
CA ILE A 407 14.04 -3.24 7.23
C ILE A 407 13.24 -2.17 6.49
N MET A 408 11.93 -2.38 6.29
CA MET A 408 11.07 -1.40 5.61
C MET A 408 11.01 -0.06 6.35
N ALA A 409 10.97 -0.06 7.69
CA ALA A 409 10.96 1.17 8.48
C ALA A 409 12.30 1.92 8.39
N LEU A 410 13.43 1.21 8.42
CA LEU A 410 14.76 1.78 8.23
C LEU A 410 14.89 2.38 6.83
N PHE A 411 14.47 1.65 5.81
CA PHE A 411 14.49 2.09 4.42
C PHE A 411 13.62 3.34 4.18
N ASN A 412 12.35 3.30 4.62
CA ASN A 412 11.45 4.46 4.50
C ASN A 412 12.01 5.69 5.23
N ARG A 413 12.65 5.48 6.39
CA ARG A 413 13.33 6.55 7.12
C ARG A 413 14.52 7.11 6.33
N PHE A 414 15.30 6.25 5.68
CA PHE A 414 16.40 6.68 4.82
C PHE A 414 15.90 7.52 3.64
N LEU A 415 14.90 7.05 2.89
CA LEU A 415 14.29 7.82 1.80
C LEU A 415 13.76 9.17 2.28
N GLU A 416 13.03 9.19 3.40
CA GLU A 416 12.50 10.42 3.97
C GLU A 416 13.62 11.39 4.39
N ILE A 417 14.75 10.89 4.91
CA ILE A 417 15.92 11.73 5.22
C ILE A 417 16.52 12.33 3.94
N VAL A 418 16.70 11.52 2.90
CA VAL A 418 17.24 11.99 1.61
C VAL A 418 16.31 13.05 1.02
N GLU A 419 15.01 12.80 0.94
CA GLU A 419 14.03 13.76 0.42
C GLU A 419 14.01 15.05 1.22
N ARG A 420 14.05 14.96 2.55
CA ARG A 420 14.12 16.14 3.44
C ARG A 420 15.41 16.91 3.26
N LEU A 421 16.55 16.23 3.10
CA LEU A 421 17.83 16.89 2.82
C LEU A 421 17.77 17.62 1.49
N LEU A 422 17.27 16.95 0.44
CA LEU A 422 17.13 17.56 -0.88
C LEU A 422 16.26 18.82 -0.82
N TYR A 423 15.12 18.72 -0.14
CA TYR A 423 14.22 19.85 0.05
C TYR A 423 14.79 20.96 0.93
N ALA A 424 15.51 20.63 1.99
CA ALA A 424 16.11 21.62 2.88
C ALA A 424 17.14 22.48 2.15
N VAL A 425 17.96 21.86 1.29
CA VAL A 425 18.91 22.59 0.45
C VAL A 425 18.20 23.38 -0.64
N ASP A 426 17.17 22.81 -1.30
CA ASP A 426 16.32 23.53 -2.24
C ASP A 426 15.73 24.80 -1.59
N GLU A 427 15.23 24.70 -0.35
CA GLU A 427 14.64 25.81 0.38
C GLU A 427 15.69 26.84 0.82
N TRP A 428 16.88 26.41 1.23
CA TRP A 428 17.98 27.31 1.58
C TRP A 428 18.45 28.15 0.39
N LEU A 429 18.47 27.55 -0.80
CA LEU A 429 18.87 28.19 -2.06
C LEU A 429 17.76 29.08 -2.66
N ARG A 430 16.52 29.03 -2.15
CA ARG A 430 15.44 29.94 -2.59
C ARG A 430 15.68 31.38 -2.15
N PHE A 431 15.32 32.32 -3.02
CA PHE A 431 15.43 33.76 -2.74
C PHE A 431 14.15 34.29 -2.10
N ARG A 432 14.29 35.15 -1.08
CA ARG A 432 13.18 35.80 -0.36
C ARG A 432 13.33 37.31 -0.47
N ARG A 433 12.21 38.03 -0.56
CA ARG A 433 12.19 39.51 -0.62
C ARG A 433 12.98 40.12 0.55
N GLY A 434 13.89 41.05 0.26
CA GLY A 434 14.76 41.71 1.25
C GLY A 434 16.18 41.12 1.40
N GLN A 435 16.60 40.16 0.57
CA GLN A 435 17.97 39.65 0.52
C GLN A 435 18.86 40.49 -0.44
N GLY A 436 20.12 40.74 -0.08
CA GLY A 436 21.05 41.57 -0.87
C GLY A 436 21.54 40.93 -2.18
N ALA A 437 22.06 41.75 -3.10
CA ALA A 437 22.47 41.33 -4.45
C ALA A 437 23.56 40.23 -4.47
N VAL A 438 24.51 40.25 -3.51
CA VAL A 438 25.54 39.20 -3.38
C VAL A 438 24.91 37.85 -3.04
N SER A 439 23.88 37.84 -2.19
CA SER A 439 23.14 36.61 -1.86
C SER A 439 22.38 36.06 -3.07
N LEU A 440 21.84 36.94 -3.91
CA LEU A 440 21.20 36.55 -5.17
C LEU A 440 22.20 35.84 -6.10
N ALA A 441 23.36 36.45 -6.35
CA ALA A 441 24.39 35.89 -7.23
C ALA A 441 24.91 34.54 -6.71
N ALA A 442 25.19 34.43 -5.41
CA ALA A 442 25.63 33.18 -4.79
C ALA A 442 24.57 32.07 -4.93
N LYS A 443 23.28 32.39 -4.69
CA LYS A 443 22.19 31.43 -4.81
C LYS A 443 21.93 30.99 -6.25
N VAL A 444 22.16 31.85 -7.24
CA VAL A 444 22.07 31.49 -8.65
C VAL A 444 23.10 30.41 -9.00
N VAL A 445 24.38 30.63 -8.66
CA VAL A 445 25.47 29.70 -8.98
C VAL A 445 25.31 28.39 -8.21
N LEU A 446 25.12 28.48 -6.89
CA LEU A 446 24.93 27.30 -6.04
C LEU A 446 23.66 26.55 -6.41
N GLY A 447 22.59 27.26 -6.76
CA GLY A 447 21.33 26.68 -7.25
C GLY A 447 21.51 25.90 -8.55
N GLY A 448 22.29 26.42 -9.49
CA GLY A 448 22.61 25.72 -10.74
C GLY A 448 23.39 24.42 -10.51
N LEU A 449 24.45 24.48 -9.69
CA LEU A 449 25.24 23.28 -9.33
C LEU A 449 24.39 22.26 -8.57
N TRP A 450 23.63 22.74 -7.58
CA TRP A 450 22.76 21.92 -6.76
C TRP A 450 21.67 21.22 -7.58
N PHE A 451 21.11 21.87 -8.60
CA PHE A 451 20.12 21.26 -9.49
C PHE A 451 20.66 19.98 -10.14
N VAL A 452 21.90 20.01 -10.66
CA VAL A 452 22.56 18.84 -11.26
C VAL A 452 22.78 17.76 -10.20
N LEU A 453 23.31 18.14 -9.03
CA LEU A 453 23.58 17.20 -7.95
C LEU A 453 22.30 16.52 -7.43
N ALA A 454 21.25 17.30 -7.18
CA ALA A 454 19.96 16.79 -6.73
C ALA A 454 19.33 15.85 -7.77
N TYR A 455 19.48 16.15 -9.06
CA TYR A 455 19.02 15.28 -10.14
C TYR A 455 19.75 13.93 -10.15
N VAL A 456 21.08 13.93 -10.01
CA VAL A 456 21.87 12.69 -9.91
C VAL A 456 21.48 11.89 -8.66
N ILE A 457 21.35 12.54 -7.50
CA ILE A 457 20.93 11.87 -6.26
C ILE A 457 19.58 11.20 -6.43
N ARG A 458 18.60 11.87 -7.05
CA ARG A 458 17.26 11.29 -7.26
C ARG A 458 17.28 10.10 -8.20
N ILE A 459 18.08 10.13 -9.27
CA ILE A 459 18.29 8.97 -10.15
C ILE A 459 18.86 7.81 -9.34
N TYR A 460 19.96 8.01 -8.60
CA TYR A 460 20.57 6.92 -7.84
C TYR A 460 19.61 6.38 -6.78
N VAL A 461 18.92 7.24 -6.04
CA VAL A 461 18.08 6.80 -4.94
C VAL A 461 16.81 6.11 -5.44
N ASN A 462 16.07 6.71 -6.37
CA ASN A 462 14.75 6.20 -6.78
C ASN A 462 14.84 5.07 -7.81
N LEU A 463 15.78 5.17 -8.76
CA LEU A 463 15.88 4.24 -9.88
C LEU A 463 16.84 3.08 -9.62
N LEU A 464 17.92 3.34 -8.88
CA LEU A 464 19.02 2.37 -8.73
C LEU A 464 19.03 1.70 -7.34
N ILE A 465 18.97 2.47 -6.27
CA ILE A 465 19.14 2.00 -4.88
C ILE A 465 17.83 1.47 -4.31
N GLU A 466 16.73 2.22 -4.41
CA GLU A 466 15.43 1.84 -3.85
C GLU A 466 14.99 0.43 -4.28
N PRO A 467 15.02 0.08 -5.58
CA PRO A 467 14.55 -1.24 -6.02
C PRO A 467 15.45 -2.38 -5.55
N GLN A 468 16.73 -2.12 -5.29
CA GLN A 468 17.67 -3.13 -4.81
C GLN A 468 17.48 -3.46 -3.33
N ILE A 469 17.21 -2.45 -2.50
CA ILE A 469 17.06 -2.64 -1.06
C ILE A 469 15.64 -3.09 -0.72
N ASN A 470 14.63 -2.58 -1.43
CA ASN A 470 13.24 -2.92 -1.16
C ASN A 470 13.00 -4.41 -1.51
N PRO A 471 12.76 -5.29 -0.52
CA PRO A 471 12.63 -6.73 -0.76
C PRO A 471 11.47 -7.07 -1.70
N ILE A 472 10.42 -6.23 -1.74
CA ILE A 472 9.27 -6.39 -2.63
C ILE A 472 9.65 -6.09 -4.09
N LYS A 473 10.60 -5.18 -4.32
CA LYS A 473 11.07 -4.81 -5.67
C LYS A 473 12.26 -5.65 -6.11
N HIS A 474 13.08 -6.12 -5.16
CA HIS A 474 14.30 -6.86 -5.42
C HIS A 474 14.02 -8.25 -5.99
N PHE A 475 13.26 -9.08 -5.28
CA PHE A 475 13.03 -10.46 -5.68
C PHE A 475 11.69 -10.62 -6.43
N PRO A 476 11.64 -11.35 -7.57
CA PRO A 476 12.75 -12.02 -8.27
C PRO A 476 13.44 -11.18 -9.35
N VAL A 477 12.84 -10.05 -9.75
CA VAL A 477 13.19 -9.34 -11.00
C VAL A 477 14.63 -8.82 -10.98
N VAL A 478 15.02 -8.07 -9.93
CA VAL A 478 16.37 -7.49 -9.84
C VAL A 478 17.43 -8.59 -9.77
N THR A 479 17.14 -9.69 -9.06
CA THR A 479 18.05 -10.84 -8.94
C THR A 479 18.31 -11.49 -10.30
N VAL A 480 17.26 -11.73 -11.09
CA VAL A 480 17.39 -12.27 -12.46
C VAL A 480 18.13 -11.29 -13.37
N SER A 481 17.80 -10.00 -13.29
CA SER A 481 18.47 -8.96 -14.08
C SER A 481 19.98 -8.87 -13.82
N HIS A 482 20.44 -9.05 -12.58
CA HIS A 482 21.89 -9.07 -12.29
C HIS A 482 22.64 -10.11 -13.12
N LYS A 483 22.09 -11.32 -13.24
CA LYS A 483 22.74 -12.42 -13.95
C LYS A 483 22.67 -12.28 -15.46
N ILE A 484 21.56 -11.78 -15.99
CA ILE A 484 21.42 -11.55 -17.43
C ILE A 484 22.39 -10.47 -17.88
N ILE A 485 22.50 -9.37 -17.13
CA ILE A 485 23.18 -8.16 -17.59
C ILE A 485 24.69 -8.21 -17.38
N LEU A 486 25.18 -8.89 -16.34
CA LEU A 486 26.61 -8.92 -16.01
C LEU A 486 27.49 -9.46 -17.17
N PRO A 487 27.14 -10.57 -17.87
CA PRO A 487 27.86 -11.01 -19.05
C PRO A 487 27.89 -9.96 -20.17
N PHE A 488 26.80 -9.23 -20.38
CA PHE A 488 26.75 -8.14 -21.36
C PHE A 488 27.64 -6.97 -20.95
N PHE A 489 27.67 -6.61 -19.67
CA PHE A 489 28.55 -5.54 -19.18
C PHE A 489 30.03 -5.87 -19.38
N ILE A 490 30.40 -7.13 -19.16
CA ILE A 490 31.76 -7.62 -19.44
C ILE A 490 32.03 -7.59 -20.94
N LYS A 491 31.14 -8.20 -21.75
CA LYS A 491 31.28 -8.30 -23.22
C LYS A 491 31.39 -6.93 -23.89
N PHE A 492 30.55 -5.98 -23.49
CA PHE A 492 30.51 -4.62 -24.06
C PHE A 492 31.43 -3.63 -23.35
N LYS A 493 32.28 -4.09 -22.41
CA LYS A 493 33.24 -3.25 -21.66
C LYS A 493 32.59 -2.00 -21.05
N VAL A 494 31.37 -2.14 -20.50
CA VAL A 494 30.60 -1.02 -19.94
C VAL A 494 31.35 -0.31 -18.82
N TYR A 495 32.18 -1.03 -18.06
CA TYR A 495 33.09 -0.43 -17.08
C TYR A 495 33.99 0.64 -17.71
N SER A 496 34.59 0.35 -18.87
CA SER A 496 35.45 1.31 -19.57
C SER A 496 34.69 2.54 -20.04
N LEU A 497 33.44 2.35 -20.51
CA LEU A 497 32.58 3.45 -20.97
C LEU A 497 32.27 4.45 -19.85
N LEU A 498 32.08 3.96 -18.62
CA LEU A 498 31.83 4.80 -17.46
C LEU A 498 33.14 5.38 -16.88
N TYR A 499 34.19 4.57 -16.79
CA TYR A 499 35.45 4.94 -16.14
C TYR A 499 36.26 5.96 -16.96
N THR A 500 36.46 5.71 -18.25
CA THR A 500 37.36 6.47 -19.12
C THR A 500 37.08 7.98 -19.15
N PRO A 501 35.83 8.45 -19.31
CA PRO A 501 35.54 9.90 -19.31
C PRO A 501 35.63 10.53 -17.90
N LEU A 502 35.43 9.75 -16.83
CA LEU A 502 35.41 10.26 -15.45
C LEU A 502 36.81 10.30 -14.81
N ALA A 503 37.67 9.34 -15.13
CA ALA A 503 39.02 9.24 -14.57
C ALA A 503 39.84 10.55 -14.65
N PRO A 504 39.86 11.31 -15.76
CA PRO A 504 40.59 12.57 -15.82
C PRO A 504 39.90 13.71 -15.04
N LEU A 505 38.60 13.62 -14.77
CA LEU A 505 37.81 14.69 -14.13
C LEU A 505 37.80 14.61 -12.60
N VAL A 506 37.64 13.39 -12.07
CA VAL A 506 37.44 13.16 -10.62
C VAL A 506 38.55 12.31 -9.98
N GLY A 507 39.54 11.90 -10.75
CA GLY A 507 40.60 10.99 -10.31
C GLY A 507 40.20 9.51 -10.40
N ARG A 508 41.21 8.64 -10.43
CA ARG A 508 41.06 7.20 -10.73
C ARG A 508 40.19 6.47 -9.72
N ASP A 509 40.35 6.75 -8.43
CA ASP A 509 39.64 6.03 -7.36
C ASP A 509 38.15 6.36 -7.34
N ILE A 510 37.80 7.65 -7.46
CA ILE A 510 36.41 8.10 -7.50
C ILE A 510 35.73 7.59 -8.78
N ALA A 511 36.40 7.65 -9.92
CA ALA A 511 35.87 7.15 -11.19
C ALA A 511 35.65 5.62 -11.14
N ARG A 512 36.58 4.86 -10.55
CA ARG A 512 36.42 3.41 -10.35
C ARG A 512 35.24 3.10 -9.43
N LEU A 513 35.16 3.77 -8.28
CA LEU A 513 34.07 3.58 -7.33
C LEU A 513 32.72 3.87 -8.00
N PHE A 514 32.62 4.97 -8.74
CA PHE A 514 31.42 5.33 -9.48
C PHE A 514 31.04 4.29 -10.54
N ALA A 515 32.00 3.85 -11.36
CA ALA A 515 31.76 2.87 -12.42
C ALA A 515 31.30 1.51 -11.85
N VAL A 516 31.99 0.99 -10.83
CA VAL A 516 31.64 -0.28 -10.17
C VAL A 516 30.27 -0.18 -9.50
N THR A 517 30.04 0.88 -8.73
CA THR A 517 28.77 1.09 -8.04
C THR A 517 27.61 1.18 -9.03
N THR A 518 27.79 1.93 -10.12
CA THR A 518 26.74 2.08 -11.15
C THR A 518 26.44 0.74 -11.82
N ILE A 519 27.45 -0.03 -12.21
CA ILE A 519 27.28 -1.36 -12.79
C ILE A 519 26.51 -2.28 -11.84
N PHE A 520 26.87 -2.28 -10.57
CA PHE A 520 26.18 -3.11 -9.58
C PHE A 520 24.75 -2.64 -9.34
N LEU A 521 24.46 -1.34 -9.46
CA LEU A 521 23.14 -0.79 -9.19
C LEU A 521 22.18 -0.78 -10.40
N ILE A 522 22.66 -0.84 -11.64
CA ILE A 522 21.82 -0.80 -12.87
C ILE A 522 20.68 -1.86 -12.88
N PRO A 523 20.87 -3.10 -12.41
CA PRO A 523 19.76 -4.06 -12.36
C PRO A 523 18.55 -3.56 -11.56
N GLY A 524 18.73 -2.60 -10.65
CA GLY A 524 17.64 -1.91 -9.95
C GLY A 524 16.63 -1.24 -10.88
N VAL A 525 17.07 -0.78 -12.07
CA VAL A 525 16.22 -0.20 -13.12
C VAL A 525 15.08 -1.14 -13.50
N PHE A 526 15.33 -2.46 -13.58
CA PHE A 526 14.32 -3.44 -13.97
C PHE A 526 13.29 -3.67 -12.85
N GLY A 527 13.75 -3.70 -11.61
CA GLY A 527 12.87 -3.70 -10.44
C GLY A 527 11.96 -2.48 -10.44
N PHE A 528 12.51 -1.29 -10.68
CA PHE A 528 11.72 -0.06 -10.84
C PHE A 528 10.70 -0.17 -11.98
N LEU A 529 11.17 -0.55 -13.18
CA LEU A 529 10.37 -0.64 -14.41
C LEU A 529 9.13 -1.52 -14.24
N VAL A 530 9.24 -2.68 -13.59
CA VAL A 530 8.09 -3.60 -13.45
C VAL A 530 6.93 -2.94 -12.71
N TRP A 531 7.20 -2.19 -11.65
CA TRP A 531 6.18 -1.48 -10.90
C TRP A 531 5.65 -0.27 -11.66
N GLU A 532 6.54 0.44 -12.33
CA GLU A 532 6.22 1.64 -13.11
C GLU A 532 5.35 1.31 -14.33
N LEU A 533 5.69 0.25 -15.05
CA LEU A 533 4.93 -0.25 -16.19
C LEU A 533 3.57 -0.82 -15.78
N LYS A 534 3.47 -1.46 -14.61
CA LYS A 534 2.20 -1.94 -14.05
C LYS A 534 1.23 -0.77 -13.80
N GLU A 535 1.70 0.33 -13.23
CA GLU A 535 0.85 1.51 -13.03
C GLU A 535 0.55 2.21 -14.36
N ASN A 536 1.50 2.28 -15.29
CA ASN A 536 1.28 2.83 -16.63
C ASN A 536 0.24 2.03 -17.44
N TRP A 537 0.21 0.70 -17.31
CA TRP A 537 -0.80 -0.14 -17.96
C TRP A 537 -2.22 0.31 -17.57
N ARG A 538 -2.43 0.59 -16.28
CA ARG A 538 -3.74 0.97 -15.74
C ARG A 538 -4.19 2.37 -16.15
N LEU A 539 -3.34 3.20 -16.74
CA LEU A 539 -3.71 4.56 -17.13
C LEU A 539 -4.76 4.62 -18.23
N TYR A 540 -4.74 3.67 -19.17
CA TYR A 540 -5.53 3.75 -20.40
C TYR A 540 -6.90 3.08 -20.25
N ARG A 541 -7.93 3.69 -20.83
CA ARG A 541 -9.33 3.24 -20.74
C ARG A 541 -9.52 1.82 -21.25
N ALA A 542 -8.82 1.45 -22.33
CA ALA A 542 -8.86 0.11 -22.90
C ALA A 542 -8.24 -0.98 -22.00
N ASN A 543 -7.43 -0.60 -20.99
CA ASN A 543 -6.83 -1.52 -20.01
C ASN A 543 -7.60 -1.56 -18.68
N ARG A 544 -8.69 -0.80 -18.54
CA ARG A 544 -9.50 -0.77 -17.33
C ARG A 544 -10.09 -2.16 -17.05
N PRO A 545 -10.12 -2.62 -15.79
CA PRO A 545 -10.85 -3.82 -15.43
C PRO A 545 -12.33 -3.73 -15.86
N GLU A 546 -12.86 -4.79 -16.45
CA GLU A 546 -14.24 -4.84 -16.94
C GLU A 546 -15.29 -4.73 -15.82
N SER A 547 -14.92 -5.08 -14.58
CA SER A 547 -15.79 -5.10 -13.42
C SER A 547 -15.25 -4.26 -12.28
N LEU A 548 -16.15 -3.68 -11.47
CA LEU A 548 -15.79 -3.02 -10.21
C LEU A 548 -15.07 -4.00 -9.28
N GLY A 549 -14.02 -3.51 -8.62
CA GLY A 549 -13.20 -4.29 -7.70
C GLY A 549 -12.73 -3.48 -6.50
N PRO A 550 -12.03 -4.13 -5.56
CA PRO A 550 -11.59 -3.48 -4.32
C PRO A 550 -10.63 -2.33 -4.60
N VAL A 551 -10.86 -1.20 -3.94
CA VAL A 551 -10.01 -0.01 -4.03
C VAL A 551 -9.12 0.13 -2.79
N VAL A 552 -8.05 0.90 -2.93
CA VAL A 552 -7.16 1.27 -1.83
C VAL A 552 -7.87 2.27 -0.92
N VAL A 553 -7.92 1.98 0.37
CA VAL A 553 -8.52 2.83 1.41
C VAL A 553 -7.42 3.36 2.34
N GLY A 554 -6.54 2.49 2.83
CA GLY A 554 -5.51 2.86 3.79
C GLY A 554 -4.32 3.59 3.18
N ASP A 555 -3.65 4.41 3.99
CA ASP A 555 -2.45 5.19 3.61
C ASP A 555 -1.27 4.33 3.12
N HIS A 556 -1.29 3.02 3.41
CA HIS A 556 -0.27 2.06 3.02
C HIS A 556 -0.67 1.17 1.83
N GLY A 557 -1.68 1.54 1.06
CA GLY A 557 -2.14 0.71 -0.06
C GLY A 557 -3.08 -0.42 0.34
N GLU A 558 -3.69 -0.33 1.53
CA GLU A 558 -4.55 -1.38 2.09
C GLU A 558 -6.00 -1.23 1.60
N THR A 559 -6.65 -2.34 1.23
CA THR A 559 -8.11 -2.40 1.05
C THR A 559 -8.82 -2.49 2.39
N LEU A 560 -10.14 -2.29 2.43
CA LEU A 560 -10.93 -2.38 3.67
C LEU A 560 -10.76 -3.75 4.36
N VAL A 561 -10.78 -4.84 3.58
CA VAL A 561 -10.51 -6.21 4.08
C VAL A 561 -9.12 -6.30 4.73
N ARG A 562 -8.10 -5.74 4.07
CA ARG A 562 -6.72 -5.76 4.58
C ARG A 562 -6.57 -4.94 5.86
N LEU A 563 -7.36 -3.88 6.08
CA LEU A 563 -7.31 -3.15 7.36
C LEU A 563 -7.75 -4.02 8.55
N LEU A 564 -8.71 -4.92 8.33
CA LEU A 564 -9.30 -5.78 9.36
C LEU A 564 -8.58 -7.13 9.52
N ARG A 565 -8.08 -7.71 8.43
CA ARG A 565 -7.52 -9.07 8.44
C ARG A 565 -6.05 -9.09 8.89
N PRO A 566 -5.70 -9.77 10.00
CA PRO A 566 -4.30 -9.94 10.42
C PRO A 566 -3.46 -10.63 9.33
N GLY A 567 -2.29 -10.08 9.04
CA GLY A 567 -1.33 -10.66 8.09
C GLY A 567 -0.02 -9.89 8.05
N PHE A 568 0.89 -10.28 7.15
CA PHE A 568 2.23 -9.68 7.06
C PHE A 568 2.15 -8.18 6.70
N HIS A 569 1.32 -7.86 5.71
CA HIS A 569 1.02 -6.50 5.21
C HIS A 569 -0.46 -6.08 5.39
N SER A 570 -1.13 -6.66 6.39
CA SER A 570 -2.55 -6.40 6.68
C SER A 570 -2.80 -6.43 8.18
N GLY A 571 -4.00 -6.03 8.61
CA GLY A 571 -4.47 -6.04 9.98
C GLY A 571 -4.04 -4.80 10.74
N THR A 572 -3.99 -3.65 10.07
CA THR A 572 -3.66 -2.37 10.70
C THR A 572 -4.56 -2.09 11.91
N LEU A 573 -5.88 -2.30 11.81
CA LEU A 573 -6.79 -2.12 12.95
C LEU A 573 -6.49 -3.08 14.10
N PRO A 574 -6.46 -4.42 13.92
CA PRO A 574 -6.09 -5.33 15.00
C PRO A 574 -4.75 -5.01 15.67
N LYS A 575 -3.71 -4.68 14.87
CA LYS A 575 -2.38 -4.34 15.37
C LYS A 575 -2.38 -3.05 16.17
N LEU A 576 -3.09 -2.01 15.71
CA LEU A 576 -3.21 -0.74 16.43
C LEU A 576 -3.96 -0.92 17.74
N PHE A 577 -5.08 -1.64 17.77
CA PHE A 577 -5.80 -1.95 19.00
C PHE A 577 -4.98 -2.82 19.98
N ALA A 578 -4.20 -3.77 19.48
CA ALA A 578 -3.29 -4.55 20.33
C ALA A 578 -2.18 -3.66 20.96
N LYS A 579 -1.59 -2.76 20.16
CA LYS A 579 -0.59 -1.80 20.64
C LYS A 579 -1.18 -0.80 21.64
N LEU A 580 -2.38 -0.29 21.38
CA LEU A 580 -3.09 0.62 22.27
C LEU A 580 -3.34 -0.04 23.64
N ARG A 581 -3.91 -1.26 23.67
CA ARG A 581 -4.10 -2.00 24.93
C ARG A 581 -2.79 -2.29 25.67
N LYS A 582 -1.68 -2.48 24.95
CA LYS A 582 -0.35 -2.65 25.57
C LYS A 582 0.20 -1.33 26.12
N SER A 583 -0.01 -0.22 25.42
CA SER A 583 0.43 1.10 25.88
C SER A 583 -0.40 1.62 27.03
N GLU A 584 -1.73 1.43 27.05
CA GLU A 584 -2.60 1.85 28.14
C GLU A 584 -2.22 1.14 29.46
N ARG A 585 -1.97 -0.18 29.40
CA ARG A 585 -1.45 -0.93 30.56
C ARG A 585 -0.11 -0.42 31.07
N ARG A 586 0.78 0.01 30.17
CA ARG A 586 2.08 0.61 30.55
C ARG A 586 1.95 2.04 31.04
N ALA A 587 1.01 2.82 30.50
CA ALA A 587 0.75 4.18 30.94
C ALA A 587 0.20 4.18 32.37
N LEU A 588 -0.74 3.27 32.68
CA LEU A 588 -1.25 3.05 34.03
C LEU A 588 -0.15 2.66 35.03
N ARG A 589 0.83 1.85 34.62
CA ARG A 589 1.90 1.38 35.50
C ARG A 589 3.08 2.36 35.65
N ASP A 590 3.52 2.94 34.54
CA ASP A 590 4.79 3.66 34.43
C ASP A 590 4.60 5.19 34.17
N GLY A 591 3.35 5.67 34.09
CA GLY A 591 3.02 7.07 33.79
C GLY A 591 3.36 7.53 32.36
N ARG A 592 3.67 6.60 31.44
CA ARG A 592 4.15 6.91 30.08
C ARG A 592 3.03 7.02 29.04
N GLU A 593 2.35 8.17 28.98
CA GLU A 593 1.21 8.44 28.07
C GLU A 593 1.58 8.60 26.58
N LYS A 594 2.85 8.89 26.26
CA LYS A 594 3.28 9.22 24.88
C LYS A 594 2.95 8.13 23.86
N ALA A 595 3.10 6.87 24.25
CA ALA A 595 2.82 5.74 23.35
C ALA A 595 1.31 5.58 23.10
N GLU A 596 0.49 5.82 24.11
CA GLU A 596 -0.98 5.77 24.01
C GLU A 596 -1.50 6.83 23.05
N LEU A 597 -1.08 8.08 23.23
CA LEU A 597 -1.47 9.20 22.34
C LEU A 597 -1.10 8.92 20.89
N LYS A 598 0.12 8.40 20.65
CA LYS A 598 0.58 8.01 19.30
C LYS A 598 -0.32 6.94 18.66
N HIS A 599 -0.78 5.95 19.43
CA HIS A 599 -1.63 4.88 18.90
C HIS A 599 -3.08 5.34 18.67
N ARG A 600 -3.60 6.27 19.50
CA ARG A 600 -4.89 6.93 19.25
C ARG A 600 -4.86 7.80 18.00
N GLU A 601 -3.81 8.59 17.81
CA GLU A 601 -3.61 9.39 16.61
C GLU A 601 -3.52 8.51 15.35
N ALA A 602 -2.84 7.36 15.43
CA ALA A 602 -2.80 6.40 14.33
C ALA A 602 -4.18 5.80 14.01
N LEU A 603 -5.03 5.54 15.00
CA LEU A 603 -6.41 5.10 14.77
C LEU A 603 -7.26 6.20 14.12
N HIS A 604 -7.09 7.45 14.55
CA HIS A 604 -7.75 8.60 13.92
C HIS A 604 -7.38 8.74 12.45
N HIS A 605 -6.11 8.53 12.08
CA HIS A 605 -5.71 8.53 10.67
C HIS A 605 -6.37 7.42 9.85
N VAL A 606 -6.59 6.24 10.44
CA VAL A 606 -7.35 5.16 9.76
C VAL A 606 -8.82 5.54 9.63
N GLU A 607 -9.40 6.20 10.63
CA GLU A 607 -10.75 6.76 10.54
C GLU A 607 -10.86 7.78 9.40
N ASP A 608 -9.92 8.72 9.30
CA ASP A 608 -9.86 9.73 8.24
C ASP A 608 -9.70 9.12 6.84
N ALA A 609 -8.99 7.99 6.74
CA ALA A 609 -8.83 7.26 5.49
C ALA A 609 -10.16 6.60 5.06
N ILE A 610 -10.88 5.96 6.00
CA ILE A 610 -12.21 5.38 5.76
C ILE A 610 -13.24 6.48 5.45
N ARG A 611 -13.19 7.60 6.19
CA ARG A 611 -14.00 8.80 5.98
C ARG A 611 -13.87 9.29 4.53
N ARG A 612 -12.64 9.52 4.07
CA ARG A 612 -12.38 9.96 2.69
C ARG A 612 -12.83 8.94 1.65
N PHE A 613 -12.64 7.64 1.90
CA PHE A 613 -13.15 6.60 1.02
C PHE A 613 -14.68 6.67 0.86
N VAL A 614 -15.42 6.74 1.97
CA VAL A 614 -16.89 6.84 1.92
C VAL A 614 -17.34 8.16 1.30
N GLU A 615 -16.69 9.28 1.64
CA GLU A 615 -17.03 10.60 1.09
C GLU A 615 -16.82 10.68 -0.43
N ARG A 616 -15.71 10.12 -0.93
CA ARG A 616 -15.31 10.21 -2.34
C ARG A 616 -15.97 9.16 -3.23
N GLU A 617 -16.20 7.95 -2.72
CA GLU A 617 -16.76 6.86 -3.53
C GLU A 617 -18.27 6.73 -3.42
N LEU A 618 -18.84 7.03 -2.24
CA LEU A 618 -20.28 6.94 -1.99
C LEU A 618 -20.93 8.33 -1.98
N LEU A 619 -20.51 9.24 -1.10
CA LEU A 619 -21.26 10.49 -0.92
C LEU A 619 -21.13 11.46 -2.09
N ALA A 620 -20.00 11.47 -2.79
CA ALA A 620 -19.87 12.22 -4.04
C ALA A 620 -20.86 11.69 -5.10
N LEU A 621 -20.98 10.37 -5.24
CA LEU A 621 -21.96 9.72 -6.12
C LEU A 621 -23.41 10.05 -5.73
N LEU A 622 -23.72 10.00 -4.43
CA LEU A 622 -25.06 10.33 -3.93
C LEU A 622 -25.43 11.79 -4.15
N ARG A 623 -24.46 12.72 -4.03
CA ARG A 623 -24.67 14.16 -4.27
C ARG A 623 -24.94 14.47 -5.74
N GLU A 624 -24.26 13.78 -6.65
CA GLU A 624 -24.46 13.92 -8.11
C GLU A 624 -25.72 13.20 -8.62
N SER A 625 -26.29 12.30 -7.82
CA SER A 625 -27.51 11.58 -8.18
C SER A 625 -28.72 12.50 -8.17
N ARG A 626 -29.53 12.45 -9.23
CA ARG A 626 -30.78 13.22 -9.31
C ARG A 626 -31.81 12.73 -8.30
N SER A 627 -31.89 11.41 -8.09
CA SER A 627 -32.86 10.80 -7.16
C SER A 627 -32.52 11.05 -5.68
N LEU A 628 -31.23 11.04 -5.33
CA LEU A 628 -30.76 11.05 -3.94
C LEU A 628 -30.07 12.35 -3.50
N GLY A 629 -29.54 13.15 -4.42
CA GLY A 629 -28.89 14.42 -4.14
C GLY A 629 -29.72 15.37 -3.26
N PRO A 630 -31.04 15.53 -3.52
CA PRO A 630 -31.90 16.40 -2.71
C PRO A 630 -32.02 16.00 -1.23
N LEU A 631 -31.69 14.76 -0.84
CA LEU A 631 -31.78 14.31 0.56
C LEU A 631 -30.64 14.85 1.44
N GLY A 632 -29.62 15.49 0.85
CA GLY A 632 -28.49 16.05 1.59
C GLY A 632 -27.76 15.01 2.46
N ILE A 633 -27.53 13.80 1.93
CA ILE A 633 -26.95 12.69 2.69
C ILE A 633 -25.49 13.02 3.04
N GLY A 634 -25.20 13.11 4.32
CA GLY A 634 -23.87 13.34 4.89
C GLY A 634 -23.35 12.15 5.69
N LEU A 635 -22.06 12.20 6.01
CA LEU A 635 -21.39 11.22 6.85
C LEU A 635 -21.53 11.58 8.33
N GLY A 636 -21.97 10.62 9.14
CA GLY A 636 -22.01 10.73 10.60
C GLY A 636 -20.75 10.17 11.26
N LYS A 637 -20.97 9.36 12.30
CA LYS A 637 -19.91 8.70 13.07
C LYS A 637 -19.32 7.49 12.33
N ILE A 638 -18.02 7.26 12.52
CA ILE A 638 -17.34 6.02 12.13
C ILE A 638 -16.88 5.32 13.41
N GLY A 639 -17.30 4.06 13.58
CA GLY A 639 -16.89 3.22 14.70
C GLY A 639 -15.86 2.19 14.25
N LEU A 640 -14.65 2.27 14.80
CA LEU A 640 -13.57 1.30 14.54
C LEU A 640 -13.47 0.28 15.67
N SER A 641 -13.21 -0.98 15.32
CA SER A 641 -12.91 -2.05 16.27
C SER A 641 -11.92 -3.04 15.66
N THR A 642 -11.56 -4.11 16.40
CA THR A 642 -10.54 -5.07 15.95
C THR A 642 -10.93 -5.78 14.65
N ASN A 643 -12.20 -6.17 14.48
CA ASN A 643 -12.69 -6.93 13.33
C ASN A 643 -13.94 -6.30 12.67
N ARG A 644 -14.33 -5.09 13.06
CA ARG A 644 -15.53 -4.43 12.54
C ARG A 644 -15.36 -2.93 12.35
N ILE A 645 -15.95 -2.42 11.25
CA ILE A 645 -16.09 -0.99 10.94
C ILE A 645 -17.57 -0.67 10.80
N LYS A 646 -18.04 0.35 11.52
CA LYS A 646 -19.41 0.87 11.40
C LYS A 646 -19.39 2.27 10.81
N VAL A 647 -20.25 2.54 9.84
CA VAL A 647 -20.37 3.85 9.18
C VAL A 647 -21.82 4.31 9.25
N GLU A 648 -22.04 5.52 9.78
CA GLU A 648 -23.35 6.16 9.86
C GLU A 648 -23.55 7.13 8.69
N LEU A 649 -24.67 7.03 7.97
CA LEU A 649 -25.11 8.04 7.00
C LEU A 649 -26.34 8.79 7.55
N ARG A 650 -26.31 10.12 7.48
CA ARG A 650 -27.37 11.02 7.97
C ARG A 650 -27.99 11.78 6.80
N ALA A 651 -29.31 11.91 6.75
CA ALA A 651 -29.99 12.79 5.80
C ALA A 651 -30.21 14.18 6.45
N ALA A 652 -30.12 15.26 5.68
CA ALA A 652 -30.18 16.63 6.20
C ALA A 652 -31.55 16.97 6.83
N ASP A 653 -32.64 16.48 6.23
CA ASP A 653 -34.02 16.81 6.60
C ASP A 653 -34.59 15.92 7.72
N ASP A 654 -33.85 14.90 8.15
CA ASP A 654 -34.29 13.97 9.19
C ASP A 654 -33.52 14.22 10.49
N GLY A 655 -34.16 14.87 11.48
CA GLY A 655 -33.69 14.91 12.87
C GLY A 655 -33.70 13.54 13.59
N GLY A 656 -33.63 12.43 12.83
CA GLY A 656 -33.85 11.04 13.27
C GLY A 656 -32.63 10.12 13.17
N GLU A 657 -32.89 8.81 13.35
CA GLU A 657 -31.88 7.73 13.39
C GLU A 657 -31.12 7.58 12.06
N GLY A 658 -29.78 7.61 12.13
CA GLY A 658 -28.91 7.40 10.97
C GLY A 658 -28.96 5.98 10.41
N LEU A 659 -28.68 5.85 9.11
CA LEU A 659 -28.47 4.57 8.43
C LEU A 659 -27.10 4.02 8.82
N TRP A 660 -27.02 2.83 9.42
CA TRP A 660 -25.75 2.24 9.83
C TRP A 660 -25.36 1.06 8.94
N ILE A 661 -24.20 1.18 8.30
CA ILE A 661 -23.57 0.11 7.52
C ILE A 661 -22.45 -0.49 8.36
N ALA A 662 -22.40 -1.81 8.48
CA ALA A 662 -21.34 -2.51 9.18
C ALA A 662 -20.58 -3.44 8.23
N PHE A 663 -19.26 -3.38 8.32
CA PHE A 663 -18.32 -4.30 7.69
C PHE A 663 -17.65 -5.14 8.78
N GLU A 664 -17.82 -6.45 8.74
CA GLU A 664 -17.31 -7.39 9.75
C GLU A 664 -16.42 -8.44 9.10
N GLU A 665 -15.22 -8.63 9.62
CA GLU A 665 -14.33 -9.71 9.23
C GLU A 665 -14.64 -10.95 10.09
N HIS A 666 -14.98 -12.04 9.42
CA HIS A 666 -15.24 -13.33 10.05
C HIS A 666 -14.63 -14.47 9.21
N SER A 667 -13.74 -15.24 9.83
CA SER A 667 -13.11 -16.42 9.22
C SER A 667 -12.44 -16.16 7.85
N GLY A 668 -11.86 -14.97 7.67
CA GLY A 668 -11.19 -14.58 6.44
C GLY A 668 -12.10 -13.96 5.37
N CYS A 669 -13.41 -13.87 5.62
CA CYS A 669 -14.39 -13.23 4.74
C CYS A 669 -14.86 -11.89 5.29
N LEU A 670 -14.98 -10.88 4.42
CA LEU A 670 -15.59 -9.60 4.77
C LEU A 670 -17.09 -9.65 4.52
N THR A 671 -17.87 -9.51 5.59
CA THR A 671 -19.34 -9.47 5.54
C THR A 671 -19.83 -8.04 5.69
N ALA A 672 -20.67 -7.57 4.76
CA ALA A 672 -21.38 -6.31 4.90
C ALA A 672 -22.85 -6.53 5.27
N HIS A 673 -23.38 -5.66 6.12
CA HIS A 673 -24.80 -5.67 6.46
C HIS A 673 -25.28 -4.30 6.93
N LEU A 674 -26.60 -4.12 6.91
CA LEU A 674 -27.24 -2.95 7.46
C LEU A 674 -27.51 -3.17 8.96
N ALA A 675 -26.72 -2.52 9.81
CA ALA A 675 -26.85 -2.63 11.26
C ALA A 675 -28.08 -1.88 11.79
N ALA A 676 -28.49 -0.79 11.12
CA ALA A 676 -29.76 -0.10 11.39
C ALA A 676 -30.26 0.59 10.10
N PRO A 677 -31.53 0.38 9.70
CA PRO A 677 -32.07 0.96 8.48
C PRO A 677 -32.33 2.48 8.55
N GLY A 678 -32.50 3.06 9.75
CA GLY A 678 -32.67 4.50 9.92
C GLY A 678 -33.71 5.12 8.97
N TRP A 679 -33.34 6.20 8.28
CA TRP A 679 -34.16 6.90 7.29
C TRP A 679 -34.45 6.11 6.01
N GLN A 680 -33.69 5.04 5.68
CA GLN A 680 -33.91 4.25 4.45
C GLN A 680 -35.31 3.63 4.39
N ALA A 681 -35.90 3.30 5.54
CA ALA A 681 -37.24 2.73 5.61
C ALA A 681 -38.34 3.65 5.05
N ARG A 682 -38.08 4.96 4.94
CA ARG A 682 -39.02 5.99 4.48
C ARG A 682 -38.83 6.36 3.01
N LEU A 683 -37.82 5.81 2.34
CA LEU A 683 -37.54 6.14 0.95
C LEU A 683 -38.64 5.60 0.02
N SER A 684 -38.91 6.34 -1.06
CA SER A 684 -39.67 5.78 -2.19
C SER A 684 -38.91 4.61 -2.81
N ASP A 685 -39.62 3.72 -3.51
CA ASP A 685 -38.98 2.58 -4.18
C ASP A 685 -37.89 3.00 -5.17
N ALA A 686 -38.09 4.13 -5.85
CA ALA A 686 -37.11 4.75 -6.74
C ALA A 686 -35.81 5.13 -6.02
N ARG A 687 -35.93 5.89 -4.92
CA ARG A 687 -34.79 6.30 -4.10
C ARG A 687 -34.11 5.10 -3.43
N ASN A 688 -34.90 4.11 -3.00
CA ASN A 688 -34.35 2.88 -2.43
C ASN A 688 -33.59 2.05 -3.46
N ARG A 689 -34.03 2.03 -4.73
CA ARG A 689 -33.28 1.42 -5.84
C ARG A 689 -31.95 2.14 -6.08
N ALA A 690 -31.96 3.48 -6.11
CA ALA A 690 -30.74 4.27 -6.23
C ALA A 690 -29.75 4.01 -5.10
N LEU A 691 -30.24 3.93 -3.86
CA LEU A 691 -29.40 3.65 -2.70
C LEU A 691 -28.85 2.22 -2.74
N THR A 692 -29.68 1.26 -3.15
CA THR A 692 -29.25 -0.14 -3.37
C THR A 692 -28.12 -0.22 -4.39
N THR A 693 -28.23 0.50 -5.50
CA THR A 693 -27.19 0.55 -6.55
C THR A 693 -25.91 1.19 -6.01
N ALA A 694 -26.01 2.32 -5.30
CA ALA A 694 -24.84 2.96 -4.67
C ALA A 694 -24.12 2.03 -3.68
N LEU A 695 -24.86 1.33 -2.83
CA LEU A 695 -24.29 0.38 -1.87
C LEU A 695 -23.67 -0.85 -2.55
N ALA A 696 -24.24 -1.34 -3.64
CA ALA A 696 -23.63 -2.42 -4.42
C ALA A 696 -22.23 -2.04 -4.91
N GLY A 697 -22.09 -0.80 -5.43
CA GLY A 697 -20.79 -0.24 -5.82
C GLY A 697 -19.84 -0.14 -4.64
N LEU A 698 -20.28 0.44 -3.52
CA LEU A 698 -19.49 0.55 -2.29
C LEU A 698 -19.01 -0.82 -1.79
N TYR A 699 -19.86 -1.84 -1.79
CA TYR A 699 -19.51 -3.19 -1.34
C TYR A 699 -18.47 -3.83 -2.26
N LYS A 700 -18.56 -3.61 -3.58
CA LYS A 700 -17.52 -4.04 -4.53
C LYS A 700 -16.20 -3.33 -4.34
N MET A 701 -16.23 -2.01 -4.16
CA MET A 701 -15.03 -1.21 -3.88
C MET A 701 -14.42 -1.52 -2.51
N SER A 702 -15.22 -1.97 -1.55
CA SER A 702 -14.76 -2.42 -0.23
C SER A 702 -14.15 -3.83 -0.23
N GLY A 703 -14.47 -4.64 -1.24
CA GLY A 703 -14.08 -6.06 -1.32
C GLY A 703 -14.91 -6.96 -0.41
N VAL A 704 -16.22 -6.72 -0.34
CA VAL A 704 -17.16 -7.54 0.43
C VAL A 704 -17.34 -8.91 -0.23
N ASP A 705 -17.14 -9.96 0.55
CA ASP A 705 -17.33 -11.35 0.11
C ASP A 705 -18.77 -11.81 0.34
N LEU A 706 -19.36 -11.44 1.48
CA LEU A 706 -20.70 -11.85 1.90
C LEU A 706 -21.57 -10.64 2.24
N VAL A 707 -22.84 -10.68 1.85
CA VAL A 707 -23.83 -9.71 2.33
C VAL A 707 -24.84 -10.42 3.21
N ARG A 708 -25.02 -9.94 4.45
CA ARG A 708 -26.05 -10.45 5.37
C ARG A 708 -27.29 -9.58 5.28
N ILE A 709 -28.42 -10.19 4.96
CA ILE A 709 -29.73 -9.53 4.86
C ILE A 709 -30.66 -10.12 5.91
N PRO A 710 -31.28 -9.33 6.79
CA PRO A 710 -32.28 -9.85 7.72
C PRO A 710 -33.49 -10.41 6.95
N LEU A 711 -33.87 -11.66 7.24
CA LEU A 711 -35.14 -12.26 6.84
C LEU A 711 -36.26 -11.56 7.63
N ARG A 712 -37.42 -11.33 7.00
CA ARG A 712 -38.60 -10.88 7.75
C ARG A 712 -38.86 -11.90 8.86
N SER A 713 -38.87 -11.46 10.11
CA SER A 713 -39.43 -12.26 11.19
C SER A 713 -40.90 -12.53 10.87
N SER A 714 -41.25 -13.79 10.60
CA SER A 714 -42.62 -14.21 10.82
C SER A 714 -42.90 -14.08 12.32
N PRO A 715 -44.03 -13.52 12.77
CA PRO A 715 -44.33 -13.35 14.20
C PRO A 715 -44.42 -14.65 15.01
N SER A 716 -44.32 -15.82 14.37
CA SER A 716 -44.66 -17.13 14.95
C SER A 716 -43.50 -18.13 15.07
N ALA A 717 -42.23 -17.75 14.87
CA ALA A 717 -41.11 -18.68 15.03
C ALA A 717 -40.52 -18.62 16.46
N PRO A 718 -40.45 -19.74 17.21
CA PRO A 718 -39.88 -19.75 18.55
C PRO A 718 -38.37 -19.47 18.51
N THR A 719 -37.93 -18.66 19.45
CA THR A 719 -36.54 -18.24 19.66
C THR A 719 -35.72 -19.39 20.25
N ASP A 720 -35.28 -20.32 19.41
CA ASP A 720 -34.11 -21.14 19.70
C ASP A 720 -32.87 -20.46 19.08
N GLY A 721 -31.87 -20.17 19.91
CA GLY A 721 -30.70 -19.34 19.61
C GLY A 721 -29.70 -19.89 18.58
N ARG A 722 -30.14 -20.65 17.57
CA ARG A 722 -29.29 -21.20 16.49
C ARG A 722 -29.66 -20.77 15.08
N HIS A 723 -30.76 -20.06 14.88
CA HIS A 723 -31.13 -19.51 13.57
C HIS A 723 -31.24 -17.99 13.66
N ASP A 724 -30.10 -17.30 13.48
CA ASP A 724 -30.11 -15.88 13.13
C ASP A 724 -30.91 -15.79 11.83
N GLY A 725 -32.08 -15.17 11.88
CA GLY A 725 -33.02 -15.03 10.77
C GLY A 725 -32.47 -14.09 9.71
N SER A 726 -31.30 -14.41 9.14
CA SER A 726 -30.59 -13.62 8.16
C SER A 726 -30.09 -14.52 7.03
N ARG A 727 -30.23 -14.06 5.80
CA ARG A 727 -29.73 -14.74 4.60
C ARG A 727 -28.36 -14.18 4.26
N LEU A 728 -27.36 -15.06 4.16
CA LEU A 728 -26.05 -14.72 3.62
C LEU A 728 -26.06 -14.92 2.10
N ILE A 729 -25.58 -13.91 1.37
CA ILE A 729 -25.43 -13.94 -0.08
C ILE A 729 -23.93 -13.88 -0.41
N ALA A 730 -23.46 -14.84 -1.20
CA ALA A 730 -22.11 -14.85 -1.77
C ALA A 730 -21.97 -13.72 -2.79
N PHE A 731 -21.53 -12.56 -2.31
CA PHE A 731 -21.44 -11.33 -3.07
C PHE A 731 -20.13 -11.26 -3.87
N ASP A 732 -19.08 -11.98 -3.47
CA ASP A 732 -17.85 -12.19 -4.23
C ASP A 732 -18.12 -12.65 -5.68
N ARG A 733 -19.08 -13.57 -5.87
CA ARG A 733 -19.46 -14.15 -7.17
C ARG A 733 -20.31 -13.22 -8.04
N VAL A 734 -20.91 -12.19 -7.46
CA VAL A 734 -21.73 -11.23 -8.21
C VAL A 734 -20.82 -10.33 -9.03
N VAL A 735 -20.85 -10.38 -10.36
CA VAL A 735 -20.04 -9.46 -11.17
C VAL A 735 -20.82 -8.17 -11.40
N VAL A 736 -20.19 -7.02 -11.17
CA VAL A 736 -20.72 -5.70 -11.52
C VAL A 736 -19.87 -5.13 -12.66
N PRO A 737 -20.26 -5.32 -13.93
CA PRO A 737 -19.53 -4.75 -15.06
C PRO A 737 -19.55 -3.21 -15.01
N TRP A 738 -18.43 -2.59 -15.36
CA TRP A 738 -18.29 -1.14 -15.45
C TRP A 738 -19.34 -0.53 -16.38
N ARG A 739 -19.61 -1.17 -17.52
CA ARG A 739 -20.65 -0.73 -18.46
C ARG A 739 -22.04 -0.67 -17.81
N ARG A 740 -22.44 -1.73 -17.10
CA ARG A 740 -23.73 -1.76 -16.36
C ARG A 740 -23.77 -0.73 -15.23
N TRP A 741 -22.63 -0.47 -14.59
CA TRP A 741 -22.50 0.57 -13.58
C TRP A 741 -22.77 1.97 -14.17
N VAL A 742 -22.14 2.28 -15.31
CA VAL A 742 -22.35 3.55 -16.03
C VAL A 742 -23.81 3.68 -16.50
N GLU A 743 -24.34 2.67 -17.18
CA GLU A 743 -25.73 2.67 -17.69
C GLU A 743 -26.76 2.89 -16.57
N ALA A 744 -26.53 2.33 -15.37
CA ALA A 744 -27.42 2.55 -14.24
C ALA A 744 -27.44 4.01 -13.77
N TRP A 745 -26.29 4.67 -13.71
CA TRP A 745 -26.20 6.06 -13.28
C TRP A 745 -26.61 7.06 -14.37
N GLU A 746 -26.39 6.75 -15.64
CA GLU A 746 -26.90 7.57 -16.75
C GLU A 746 -28.44 7.56 -16.77
N ARG A 747 -29.07 6.42 -16.48
CA ARG A 747 -30.54 6.35 -16.32
C ARG A 747 -31.06 7.14 -15.12
N ASP A 748 -30.30 7.27 -14.04
CA ASP A 748 -30.68 8.16 -12.91
C ASP A 748 -30.68 9.64 -13.33
N GLN A 749 -29.84 10.01 -14.30
CA GLN A 749 -29.74 11.39 -14.77
C GLN A 749 -30.86 11.74 -15.77
N ALA A 750 -31.33 10.77 -16.54
CA ALA A 750 -32.43 10.94 -17.49
C ALA A 750 -33.73 11.41 -16.80
N GLU A 751 -34.53 12.22 -17.49
CA GLU A 751 -35.82 12.70 -16.98
C GLU A 751 -36.80 11.56 -16.69
N GLY A 752 -37.35 11.51 -15.47
CA GLY A 752 -38.20 10.41 -15.01
C GLY A 752 -37.48 9.07 -14.83
N GLY A 753 -36.17 9.02 -15.07
CA GLY A 753 -35.36 7.81 -14.97
C GLY A 753 -35.03 7.44 -13.53
N HIS A 754 -34.91 6.13 -13.28
CA HIS A 754 -34.40 5.59 -12.02
C HIS A 754 -33.25 4.63 -12.33
N PRO A 755 -32.22 4.58 -11.49
CA PRO A 755 -31.09 3.72 -11.74
C PRO A 755 -31.54 2.27 -11.76
N THR A 756 -31.12 1.55 -12.81
CA THR A 756 -31.36 0.12 -12.93
C THR A 756 -30.67 -0.62 -11.78
N ARG A 757 -31.24 -1.76 -11.39
CA ARG A 757 -30.53 -2.68 -10.50
C ARG A 757 -29.29 -3.20 -11.21
N VAL A 758 -28.12 -2.84 -10.70
CA VAL A 758 -26.84 -3.34 -11.20
C VAL A 758 -26.61 -4.80 -10.78
N VAL A 759 -27.28 -5.24 -9.72
CA VAL A 759 -27.31 -6.63 -9.27
C VAL A 759 -28.71 -7.20 -9.43
N GLU A 760 -28.88 -8.11 -10.38
CA GLU A 760 -30.14 -8.83 -10.60
C GLU A 760 -30.36 -9.88 -9.52
N GLY A 761 -31.61 -10.03 -9.06
CA GLY A 761 -31.99 -11.07 -8.08
C GLY A 761 -31.54 -10.84 -6.62
N VAL A 762 -30.66 -9.88 -6.34
CA VAL A 762 -30.15 -9.60 -4.98
C VAL A 762 -30.75 -8.31 -4.43
N LYS A 763 -31.54 -8.41 -3.35
CA LYS A 763 -32.04 -7.26 -2.60
C LYS A 763 -31.08 -6.94 -1.45
N LEU A 764 -30.19 -5.96 -1.63
CA LEU A 764 -29.23 -5.57 -0.59
C LEU A 764 -29.89 -4.81 0.57
N LEU A 765 -30.97 -4.09 0.27
CA LEU A 765 -31.74 -3.32 1.25
C LEU A 765 -33.12 -3.96 1.49
N PRO A 766 -33.66 -3.85 2.71
CA PRO A 766 -35.04 -4.21 2.96
C PRO A 766 -35.99 -3.33 2.11
N PRO A 767 -37.18 -3.83 1.73
CA PRO A 767 -38.18 -2.99 1.09
C PRO A 767 -38.55 -1.81 2.01
N PRO A 768 -38.87 -0.64 1.45
CA PRO A 768 -39.31 0.48 2.27
C PRO A 768 -40.59 0.06 3.01
N GLY A 769 -40.66 0.36 4.30
CA GLY A 769 -41.68 -0.17 5.19
C GLY A 769 -42.25 0.93 6.09
N ARG A 770 -43.59 1.03 6.15
CA ARG A 770 -44.29 1.86 7.15
C ARG A 770 -44.00 1.30 8.55
N LYS A 771 -43.27 2.08 9.35
CA LYS A 771 -43.02 1.94 10.80
C LYS A 771 -43.04 0.47 11.33
N SER A 772 -41.88 -0.21 11.34
CA SER A 772 -41.70 -1.37 12.22
C SER A 772 -40.82 -1.00 13.43
N ASN A 773 -41.33 -1.24 14.63
CA ASN A 773 -40.67 -1.01 15.92
C ASN A 773 -39.35 -1.81 16.05
N TRP A 774 -38.23 -1.24 15.60
CA TRP A 774 -36.87 -1.81 15.79
C TRP A 774 -36.28 -1.56 17.19
N ARG A 775 -37.07 -0.98 18.11
CA ARG A 775 -36.61 -0.45 19.41
C ARG A 775 -36.13 -1.47 20.47
N LYS A 776 -36.06 -2.78 20.18
CA LYS A 776 -35.79 -3.79 21.22
C LYS A 776 -34.43 -4.49 21.22
N THR A 777 -33.51 -4.22 20.28
CA THR A 777 -32.28 -5.05 20.17
C THR A 777 -30.93 -4.34 20.32
N SER A 778 -30.87 -3.08 20.78
CA SER A 778 -29.60 -2.34 20.90
C SER A 778 -29.02 -2.17 22.32
N ARG A 779 -29.55 -2.86 23.33
CA ARG A 779 -28.89 -2.97 24.66
C ARG A 779 -28.32 -4.38 24.85
N ARG A 780 -27.21 -4.69 24.19
CA ARG A 780 -26.21 -5.68 24.62
C ARG A 780 -24.91 -5.51 23.85
#